data_AF-A0A539EMF5-F1
#
_entry.id   AF-A0A539EMF5-F1
#
_cell.length_a   1.000
_cell.length_b   1.000
_cell.length_c   1.000
_cell.angle_alpha   90.00
_cell.angle_beta   90.00
_cell.angle_gamma   90.00
#
_symmetry.space_group_name_H-M   'P 1'
#
loop_
_entity.id
_entity.type
_entity.pdbx_description
1 polymer ?
#
loop_
_entity_poly.entity_id
_entity_poly.type
_entity_poly.pdbx_seq_one_letter_code
_entity_poly.pdbx_strand_id
1 'polypeptide(L)'
;GGDFPQSPALDQAYREVEDGAEVRAGKLSMTTEGETAVPLSGLPAGVYRLRLTAEEPWGGSAEAEAVVAVVDAAKGVPLKLGSVTVPEKASYAVGETARFLLGSAFVDALTYVEVWGGQFLLERRVVEGKGPRLLSLSLDERHKGGVTVRWFGVKDFRVRAGAATVAVPWKEKVLTARLDVPKVLRPGQKASARLAAKDSKGRAVSGEGTLRMYDRSLEYYAAGQADPGLASLYPARPWPNGAVGSQRQLSSVSLRVDKGWINELLAVFQRATREPLPPALRLNRGRVYGRFGRMRMMAMGASMDLAEGMPMAAPSPGGGGAMMAKSARADESDGFARQADKKEKASPPAPVKARSDFSETAFFAPQIPLREGKGVHAFKVPERLTSYRVTGYVVTPQAAYGLVAAETDVRKDLMVRVESPRYLREGDRSTFKALVNNLSPRALKVSVSFEILQDGKDAGARFALAAGTQQGTVPKDGSVAFAWPVTAPEGVGPFKLRATVRSGAEADAEERDLPVLPARQRLIESVLVALSGDGKKTLKAAKLAKEDPSRQDELLQLQVDPQLALTVLNALPFLIEYPYECVEQTLNRWLPAAVVSKVYAKHPAIAKAAAKVPKRSTITPPWERDDPKRLQSLMESPWLQVSQGLKTSWPLVDMLSPAAVSATEKAAFERLTASQLSDGSFPWFPGGRGDPYMTLYVLAGFAEARHYGVNVPAPMLRGALRYAMGEVPRRLKPDEGDVAFILYASYVLTAFPEELKGSVPELARAKELAKSWLTFAAKHDRAFTRLGHAYASYAWRRLGDVKKAEAYLDRAMDAARHDDLTGTYWTPEKNSWVWYNDDLETHAFLIRALQTLRPKDARLAGMVQWLLFNRKGTVWKSTKASAAAVFALLDFMEKTGALSKGDTFTVRWGGLSDAAQVGPADWLERPLRWTRSGQRSAADAEATVTKSGPGFAFASLTHIYSTTSLEDASAPGLLTLDRRFFKRVKKGESYSLEPLESGATVKVGDTVVTRLTLTSRGQLEYLHLKDPRGAGFEAETLRSGWSWDGLSRYEEPRDSLTNYFVNWMPQGEYKLESRVRPTTPGRYRVGAAILQSMYAPEFAAHSAGFELNVEE
;
A
#
# COMPACT_ATOMS: atom_id res chain seq x y z
N GLY A 1 6.73 34.58 32.22
CA GLY A 1 5.78 34.51 31.10
C GLY A 1 4.67 35.49 31.39
N GLY A 2 4.46 36.47 30.51
CA GLY A 2 3.47 37.53 30.72
C GLY A 2 2.20 37.20 29.97
N ASP A 3 1.48 36.18 30.43
CA ASP A 3 0.18 35.81 29.88
C ASP A 3 -0.92 36.58 30.62
N PHE A 4 -2.00 36.95 29.92
CA PHE A 4 -3.25 37.31 30.61
C PHE A 4 -3.72 36.06 31.36
N PRO A 5 -3.82 36.10 32.69
CA PRO A 5 -4.28 34.93 33.42
C PRO A 5 -5.72 34.64 32.98
N GLN A 6 -5.98 33.40 32.59
CA GLN A 6 -7.34 32.87 32.69
C GLN A 6 -7.76 33.09 34.14
N SER A 7 -8.90 33.76 34.35
CA SER A 7 -9.40 33.95 35.71
C SER A 7 -9.52 32.56 36.34
N PRO A 8 -8.95 32.33 37.54
CA PRO A 8 -9.15 31.05 38.21
C PRO A 8 -10.64 30.78 38.30
N ALA A 9 -11.05 29.54 38.04
CA ALA A 9 -12.44 29.13 38.25
C ALA A 9 -12.83 29.53 39.69
N LEU A 10 -14.07 29.96 39.90
CA LEU A 10 -14.54 30.32 41.23
C LEU A 10 -14.28 29.16 42.21
N ASP A 11 -14.41 27.91 41.75
CA ASP A 11 -14.06 26.70 42.49
C ASP A 11 -12.63 26.69 43.02
N GLN A 12 -11.67 27.14 42.22
CA GLN A 12 -10.26 27.19 42.60
C GLN A 12 -9.98 28.35 43.56
N ALA A 13 -10.63 29.49 43.35
CA ALA A 13 -10.47 30.69 44.19
C ALA A 13 -11.08 30.51 45.58
N TYR A 14 -12.09 29.66 45.72
CA TYR A 14 -12.82 29.43 46.97
C TYR A 14 -12.63 28.01 47.54
N ARG A 15 -11.74 27.20 46.98
CA ARG A 15 -11.51 25.81 47.43
C ARG A 15 -11.20 25.72 48.93
N GLU A 16 -10.31 26.59 49.40
CA GLU A 16 -9.82 26.64 50.79
C GLU A 16 -10.67 27.52 51.72
N VAL A 17 -11.75 28.12 51.20
CA VAL A 17 -12.67 28.92 52.02
C VAL A 17 -13.66 27.98 52.69
N GLU A 18 -13.69 28.01 54.03
CA GLU A 18 -14.65 27.25 54.82
C GLU A 18 -16.09 27.65 54.47
N ASP A 19 -16.98 26.66 54.48
CA ASP A 19 -18.38 26.88 54.17
C ASP A 19 -19.08 27.63 55.31
N GLY A 20 -19.91 28.61 54.94
CA GLY A 20 -20.81 29.28 55.86
C GLY A 20 -22.04 28.42 56.20
N ALA A 21 -23.02 29.02 56.88
CA ALA A 21 -24.28 28.37 57.18
C ALA A 21 -25.00 27.86 55.92
N GLU A 22 -25.62 26.68 56.00
CA GLU A 22 -26.41 26.11 54.91
C GLU A 22 -27.56 27.05 54.54
N VAL A 23 -27.62 27.43 53.26
CA VAL A 23 -28.60 28.39 52.76
C VAL A 23 -29.84 27.69 52.20
N ARG A 24 -29.66 26.49 51.62
CA ARG A 24 -30.74 25.69 51.02
C ARG A 24 -30.28 24.25 50.78
N ALA A 25 -31.17 23.28 51.05
CA ALA A 25 -31.01 21.87 50.67
C ALA A 25 -32.29 21.31 49.99
N GLY A 26 -32.17 20.20 49.27
CA GLY A 26 -33.30 19.53 48.60
C GLY A 26 -32.90 18.23 47.90
N LYS A 27 -33.89 17.47 47.41
CA LYS A 27 -33.70 16.25 46.61
C LYS A 27 -34.02 16.51 45.14
N LEU A 28 -33.29 15.87 44.23
CA LEU A 28 -33.45 15.98 42.78
C LEU A 28 -33.64 14.58 42.17
N SER A 29 -34.54 14.45 41.19
CA SER A 29 -34.65 13.23 40.37
C SER A 29 -33.90 13.44 39.06
N MET A 30 -32.97 12.53 38.73
CA MET A 30 -32.16 12.58 37.52
C MET A 30 -32.51 11.40 36.59
N THR A 31 -32.45 11.62 35.28
CA THR A 31 -32.63 10.59 34.25
C THR A 31 -31.32 10.32 33.51
N THR A 32 -31.17 9.12 32.92
CA THR A 32 -30.02 8.77 32.08
C THR A 32 -30.01 9.50 30.73
N GLU A 33 -31.10 10.17 30.37
CA GLU A 33 -31.24 10.98 29.16
C GLU A 33 -31.42 12.46 29.52
N GLY A 34 -30.48 13.31 29.09
CA GLY A 34 -30.58 14.77 29.15
C GLY A 34 -30.04 15.44 30.43
N GLU A 35 -30.01 16.78 30.41
CA GLU A 35 -29.62 17.61 31.56
C GLU A 35 -30.83 17.88 32.48
N THR A 36 -30.66 17.78 33.81
CA THR A 36 -31.69 18.16 34.78
C THR A 36 -31.41 19.57 35.32
N ALA A 37 -32.31 20.52 35.06
CA ALA A 37 -32.14 21.90 35.49
C ALA A 37 -32.49 22.09 36.99
N VAL A 38 -31.63 22.77 37.75
CA VAL A 38 -31.84 23.08 39.17
C VAL A 38 -32.10 24.58 39.36
N PRO A 39 -33.32 25.01 39.75
CA PRO A 39 -33.63 26.42 39.94
C PRO A 39 -33.09 26.98 41.27
N LEU A 40 -32.10 27.86 41.17
CA LEU A 40 -31.47 28.56 42.32
C LEU A 40 -32.08 29.95 42.58
N SER A 41 -33.40 30.08 42.47
CA SER A 41 -34.11 31.36 42.66
C SER A 41 -34.07 31.85 44.11
N GLY A 42 -33.95 33.16 44.30
CA GLY A 42 -34.10 33.83 45.61
C GLY A 42 -32.84 33.88 46.47
N LEU A 43 -31.68 33.46 45.97
CA LEU A 43 -30.41 33.64 46.67
C LEU A 43 -30.01 35.13 46.68
N PRO A 44 -29.67 35.71 47.85
CA PRO A 44 -29.12 37.07 47.90
C PRO A 44 -27.75 37.14 47.20
N ALA A 45 -27.29 38.35 46.86
CA ALA A 45 -25.97 38.53 46.26
C ALA A 45 -24.87 37.98 47.18
N GLY A 46 -24.04 37.08 46.67
CA GLY A 46 -23.18 36.21 47.49
C GLY A 46 -22.37 35.21 46.65
N VAL A 47 -21.43 34.52 47.28
CA VAL A 47 -20.76 33.34 46.70
C VAL A 47 -21.26 32.11 47.45
N TYR A 48 -21.65 31.07 46.73
CA TYR A 48 -22.27 29.86 47.27
C TYR A 48 -21.56 28.62 46.75
N ARG A 49 -21.41 27.60 47.60
CA ARG A 49 -20.97 26.26 47.21
C ARG A 49 -22.19 25.35 47.08
N LEU A 50 -22.36 24.78 45.90
CA LEU A 50 -23.35 23.75 45.59
C LEU A 50 -22.68 22.39 45.80
N ARG A 51 -23.30 21.52 46.59
CA ARG A 51 -22.92 20.11 46.73
C ARG A 51 -24.04 19.22 46.21
N LEU A 52 -23.67 18.21 45.45
CA LEU A 52 -24.57 17.17 44.97
C LEU A 52 -24.00 15.81 45.36
N THR A 53 -24.77 15.03 46.11
CA THR A 53 -24.46 13.63 46.44
C THR A 53 -25.49 12.74 45.74
N ALA A 54 -25.04 11.71 45.03
CA ALA A 54 -25.88 10.76 44.31
C ALA A 54 -25.43 9.32 44.57
N GLU A 55 -26.37 8.39 44.66
CA GLU A 55 -26.06 6.95 44.75
C GLU A 55 -25.72 6.40 43.35
N GLU A 56 -24.64 5.63 43.26
CA GLU A 56 -24.21 5.05 42.00
C GLU A 56 -24.96 3.74 41.67
N PRO A 57 -25.29 3.46 40.40
CA PRO A 57 -26.05 2.26 40.01
C PRO A 57 -25.38 0.92 40.32
N TRP A 58 -24.06 0.91 40.56
CA TRP A 58 -23.25 -0.27 40.86
C TRP A 58 -22.82 -0.36 42.34
N GLY A 59 -23.39 0.49 43.20
CA GLY A 59 -23.09 0.54 44.63
C GLY A 59 -21.98 1.53 44.97
N GLY A 60 -22.30 2.52 45.82
CA GLY A 60 -21.42 3.63 46.20
C GLY A 60 -22.16 4.98 46.19
N SER A 61 -21.47 6.06 46.58
CA SER A 61 -21.98 7.43 46.49
C SER A 61 -20.98 8.32 45.76
N ALA A 62 -21.44 9.05 44.74
CA ALA A 62 -20.67 10.08 44.05
C ALA A 62 -20.99 11.46 44.65
N GLU A 63 -19.97 12.29 44.83
CA GLU A 63 -20.12 13.69 45.24
C GLU A 63 -19.54 14.63 44.18
N ALA A 64 -20.25 15.72 43.91
CA ALA A 64 -19.80 16.81 43.05
C ALA A 64 -20.01 18.15 43.75
N GLU A 65 -19.06 19.06 43.58
CA GLU A 65 -19.14 20.43 44.10
C GLU A 65 -18.98 21.46 42.99
N ALA A 66 -19.67 22.60 43.11
CA ALA A 66 -19.50 23.77 42.24
C ALA A 66 -19.74 25.07 43.00
N VAL A 67 -18.94 26.10 42.73
CA VAL A 67 -19.02 27.44 43.34
C VAL A 67 -19.65 28.40 42.36
N VAL A 68 -20.73 29.05 42.78
CA VAL A 68 -21.47 30.04 41.99
C VAL A 68 -21.46 31.40 42.68
N ALA A 69 -21.35 32.47 41.89
CA ALA A 69 -21.50 33.84 42.37
C ALA A 69 -22.86 34.40 41.92
N VAL A 70 -23.66 34.85 42.87
CA VAL A 70 -24.92 35.55 42.63
C VAL A 70 -24.66 37.04 42.76
N VAL A 71 -25.03 37.80 41.74
CA VAL A 71 -24.79 39.25 41.67
C VAL A 71 -26.10 40.00 41.40
N ASP A 72 -26.32 41.11 42.11
CA ASP A 72 -27.43 42.02 41.88
C ASP A 72 -26.93 43.18 40.98
N ALA A 73 -27.39 43.21 39.74
CA ALA A 73 -26.97 44.22 38.78
C ALA A 73 -27.39 45.66 39.15
N ALA A 74 -28.43 45.83 39.97
CA ALA A 74 -28.96 47.15 40.34
C ALA A 74 -28.26 47.77 41.56
N LYS A 75 -27.67 46.94 42.44
CA LYS A 75 -27.00 47.38 43.68
C LYS A 75 -25.46 47.34 43.59
N GLY A 76 -24.91 46.98 42.43
CA GLY A 76 -23.47 46.74 42.25
C GLY A 76 -23.03 45.37 42.78
N VAL A 77 -21.75 45.04 42.62
CA VAL A 77 -21.18 43.77 43.10
C VAL A 77 -20.44 44.02 44.43
N PRO A 78 -21.09 43.88 45.61
CA PRO A 78 -20.44 44.13 46.91
C PRO A 78 -19.44 43.04 47.31
N LEU A 79 -19.11 42.12 46.40
CA LEU A 79 -18.22 41.00 46.64
C LEU A 79 -16.76 41.44 46.46
N LYS A 80 -15.91 41.16 47.45
CA LYS A 80 -14.46 41.40 47.39
C LYS A 80 -13.74 40.36 46.51
N LEU A 81 -14.11 40.28 45.24
CA LEU A 81 -13.52 39.31 44.30
C LEU A 81 -12.13 39.77 43.84
N GLY A 82 -11.23 38.80 43.65
CA GLY A 82 -9.95 38.98 42.96
C GLY A 82 -10.13 39.32 41.48
N SER A 83 -9.19 38.95 40.61
CA SER A 83 -9.41 39.05 39.16
C SER A 83 -10.46 38.05 38.73
N VAL A 84 -11.62 38.53 38.25
CA VAL A 84 -12.68 37.67 37.70
C VAL A 84 -13.03 38.06 36.27
N THR A 85 -13.33 37.05 35.46
CA THR A 85 -13.97 37.17 34.14
C THR A 85 -14.79 35.90 33.96
N VAL A 86 -16.06 35.93 34.33
CA VAL A 86 -16.93 34.74 34.34
C VAL A 86 -18.13 35.02 33.45
N PRO A 87 -18.34 34.25 32.37
CA PRO A 87 -19.54 34.37 31.55
C PRO A 87 -20.75 33.74 32.25
N GLU A 88 -21.94 34.25 32.00
CA GLU A 88 -23.20 33.69 32.51
C GLU A 88 -23.52 32.32 31.86
N LYS A 89 -23.11 32.09 30.61
CA LYS A 89 -23.23 30.80 29.89
C LYS A 89 -21.95 30.46 29.13
N ALA A 90 -21.69 29.17 28.94
CA ALA A 90 -20.58 28.71 28.11
C ALA A 90 -20.81 28.90 26.60
N SER A 91 -22.07 28.96 26.15
CA SER A 91 -22.44 29.15 24.75
C SER A 91 -23.65 30.06 24.59
N TYR A 92 -23.63 30.86 23.52
CA TYR A 92 -24.71 31.76 23.14
C TYR A 92 -25.03 31.64 21.65
N ALA A 93 -26.25 32.01 21.26
CA ALA A 93 -26.65 32.18 19.87
C ALA A 93 -26.47 33.64 19.40
N VAL A 94 -26.36 33.83 18.08
CA VAL A 94 -26.42 35.18 17.49
C VAL A 94 -27.79 35.80 17.76
N GLY A 95 -27.79 37.07 18.17
CA GLY A 95 -28.96 37.80 18.65
C GLY A 95 -29.16 37.75 20.17
N GLU A 96 -28.48 36.85 20.88
CA GLU A 96 -28.48 36.85 22.35
C GLU A 96 -27.51 37.89 22.92
N THR A 97 -27.76 38.29 24.17
CA THR A 97 -26.85 39.16 24.93
C THR A 97 -26.00 38.31 25.86
N ALA A 98 -24.70 38.21 25.58
CA ALA A 98 -23.74 37.59 26.47
C ALA A 98 -23.44 38.52 27.65
N ARG A 99 -23.42 37.96 28.86
CA ARG A 99 -23.14 38.69 30.09
C ARG A 99 -21.91 38.13 30.77
N PHE A 100 -21.01 39.01 31.19
CA PHE A 100 -19.76 38.65 31.85
C PHE A 100 -19.62 39.41 33.17
N LEU A 101 -19.40 38.71 34.28
CA LEU A 101 -18.91 39.31 35.51
C LEU A 101 -17.40 39.52 35.36
N LEU A 102 -16.96 40.77 35.26
CA LEU A 102 -15.55 41.09 35.04
C LEU A 102 -15.03 42.20 35.96
N GLY A 103 -13.75 42.16 36.29
CA GLY A 103 -13.09 43.18 37.11
C GLY A 103 -12.49 42.60 38.38
N SER A 104 -12.10 43.48 39.31
CA SER A 104 -11.56 43.10 40.61
C SER A 104 -11.85 44.16 41.66
N ALA A 105 -12.08 43.74 42.90
CA ALA A 105 -12.21 44.63 44.05
C ALA A 105 -10.95 45.46 44.32
N PHE A 106 -9.81 45.07 43.74
CA PHE A 106 -8.54 45.77 43.84
C PHE A 106 -8.27 46.77 42.69
N VAL A 107 -9.28 47.08 41.87
CA VAL A 107 -9.24 48.12 40.83
C VAL A 107 -10.33 49.15 41.14
N ASP A 108 -9.94 50.43 41.27
CA ASP A 108 -10.80 51.49 41.80
C ASP A 108 -11.00 52.72 40.90
N ALA A 109 -10.49 52.69 39.67
CA ALA A 109 -10.64 53.79 38.71
C ALA A 109 -11.06 53.31 37.31
N LEU A 110 -10.09 52.87 36.50
CA LEU A 110 -10.30 52.56 35.08
C LEU A 110 -10.07 51.07 34.80
N THR A 111 -11.02 50.44 34.11
CA THR A 111 -10.89 49.10 33.55
C THR A 111 -10.96 49.16 32.03
N TYR A 112 -9.87 48.77 31.37
CA TYR A 112 -9.81 48.65 29.93
C TYR A 112 -10.32 47.28 29.50
N VAL A 113 -11.32 47.23 28.62
CA VAL A 113 -11.95 46.00 28.15
C VAL A 113 -11.77 45.88 26.64
N GLU A 114 -11.46 44.67 26.18
CA GLU A 114 -11.43 44.35 24.75
C GLU A 114 -12.28 43.11 24.44
N VAL A 115 -12.97 43.16 23.30
CA VAL A 115 -13.80 42.08 22.78
C VAL A 115 -13.18 41.56 21.49
N TRP A 116 -12.96 40.25 21.41
CA TRP A 116 -12.26 39.57 20.32
C TRP A 116 -13.10 38.47 19.70
N GLY A 117 -13.15 38.41 18.36
CA GLY A 117 -13.70 37.30 17.59
C GLY A 117 -12.58 36.59 16.84
N GLY A 118 -12.02 35.53 17.43
CA GLY A 118 -10.78 34.93 16.93
C GLY A 118 -9.62 35.92 16.91
N GLN A 119 -9.01 36.13 15.72
CA GLN A 119 -7.90 37.06 15.54
C GLN A 119 -8.32 38.53 15.39
N PHE A 120 -9.62 38.81 15.34
CA PHE A 120 -10.13 40.14 15.10
C PHE A 120 -10.52 40.81 16.42
N LEU A 121 -9.89 41.94 16.71
CA LEU A 121 -10.35 42.85 17.75
C LEU A 121 -11.64 43.52 17.27
N LEU A 122 -12.76 43.21 17.92
CA LEU A 122 -14.09 43.70 17.53
C LEU A 122 -14.42 45.03 18.22
N GLU A 123 -14.02 45.18 19.49
CA GLU A 123 -14.36 46.36 20.29
C GLU A 123 -13.29 46.65 21.36
N ARG A 124 -13.10 47.94 21.66
CA ARG A 124 -12.33 48.47 22.80
C ARG A 124 -13.19 49.45 23.58
N ARG A 125 -13.21 49.32 24.90
CA ARG A 125 -13.90 50.26 25.78
C ARG A 125 -13.16 50.47 27.08
N VAL A 126 -13.25 51.67 27.62
CA VAL A 126 -12.82 52.00 28.98
C VAL A 126 -14.07 52.07 29.83
N VAL A 127 -14.06 51.37 30.95
CA VAL A 127 -15.17 51.36 31.90
C VAL A 127 -14.68 51.96 33.21
N GLU A 128 -15.35 53.02 33.66
CA GLU A 128 -15.06 53.70 34.92
C GLU A 128 -15.78 53.02 36.09
N GLY A 129 -15.19 53.08 37.28
CA GLY A 129 -15.83 52.64 38.53
C GLY A 129 -15.07 51.54 39.28
N LYS A 130 -15.44 51.37 40.55
CA LYS A 130 -14.77 50.49 41.52
C LYS A 130 -15.31 49.07 41.49
N GLY A 131 -14.42 48.08 41.58
CA GLY A 131 -14.78 46.69 41.81
C GLY A 131 -15.21 45.88 40.57
N PRO A 132 -15.61 44.61 40.76
CA PRO A 132 -16.18 43.77 39.71
C PRO A 132 -17.53 44.31 39.22
N ARG A 133 -17.86 44.08 37.95
CA ARG A 133 -19.07 44.62 37.30
C ARG A 133 -19.62 43.65 36.26
N LEU A 134 -20.90 43.81 35.94
CA LEU A 134 -21.53 43.06 34.86
C LEU A 134 -21.35 43.80 33.52
N LEU A 135 -20.85 43.08 32.54
CA LEU A 135 -20.66 43.53 31.18
C LEU A 135 -21.65 42.82 30.26
N SER A 136 -22.51 43.58 29.59
CA SER A 136 -23.40 43.05 28.55
C SER A 136 -22.80 43.26 27.17
N LEU A 137 -22.89 42.25 26.32
CA LEU A 137 -22.42 42.23 24.95
C LEU A 137 -23.50 41.62 24.05
N SER A 138 -24.09 42.43 23.16
CA SER A 138 -25.02 41.93 22.14
C SER A 138 -24.26 41.19 21.05
N LEU A 139 -24.59 39.92 20.82
CA LEU A 139 -23.88 39.08 19.85
C LEU A 139 -24.50 39.18 18.46
N ASP A 140 -23.65 39.49 17.47
CA ASP A 140 -24.00 39.50 16.06
C ASP A 140 -23.17 38.47 15.25
N GLU A 141 -23.33 38.47 13.92
CA GLU A 141 -22.63 37.59 12.99
C GLU A 141 -21.08 37.60 13.12
N ARG A 142 -20.49 38.72 13.55
CA ARG A 142 -19.02 38.86 13.70
C ARG A 142 -18.47 38.00 14.82
N HIS A 143 -19.32 37.61 15.77
CA HIS A 143 -18.98 36.82 16.95
C HIS A 143 -19.01 35.31 16.69
N LYS A 144 -19.54 34.85 15.54
CA LYS A 144 -19.59 33.42 15.19
C LYS A 144 -18.22 32.77 15.19
N GLY A 145 -18.17 31.55 15.71
CA GLY A 145 -16.94 30.83 16.01
C GLY A 145 -16.42 31.06 17.43
N GLY A 146 -16.99 32.00 18.18
CA GLY A 146 -16.64 32.28 19.58
C GLY A 146 -16.14 33.71 19.79
N VAL A 147 -16.43 34.25 20.97
CA VAL A 147 -16.02 35.59 21.39
C VAL A 147 -15.25 35.51 22.70
N THR A 148 -14.16 36.27 22.79
CA THR A 148 -13.37 36.40 24.02
C THR A 148 -13.42 37.83 24.53
N VAL A 149 -13.73 37.98 25.81
CA VAL A 149 -13.66 39.25 26.52
C VAL A 149 -12.43 39.24 27.41
N ARG A 150 -11.55 40.22 27.28
CA ARG A 150 -10.51 40.50 28.29
C ARG A 150 -10.67 41.86 28.90
N TRP A 151 -10.08 42.02 30.07
CA TRP A 151 -9.90 43.32 30.68
C TRP A 151 -8.58 43.41 31.43
N PHE A 152 -8.10 44.64 31.63
CA PHE A 152 -7.08 44.96 32.61
C PHE A 152 -7.38 46.29 33.32
N GLY A 153 -6.90 46.42 34.55
CA GLY A 153 -6.93 47.64 35.34
C GLY A 153 -5.63 47.78 36.13
N VAL A 154 -5.31 49.00 36.56
CA VAL A 154 -4.04 49.29 37.27
C VAL A 154 -4.37 50.03 38.56
N LYS A 155 -3.77 49.57 39.66
CA LYS A 155 -3.80 50.24 40.97
C LYS A 155 -2.47 50.00 41.69
N ASP A 156 -1.89 51.01 42.31
CA ASP A 156 -0.61 50.92 43.06
C ASP A 156 0.53 50.25 42.26
N PHE A 157 0.64 50.61 40.97
CA PHE A 157 1.57 49.98 40.00
C PHE A 157 1.39 48.46 39.81
N ARG A 158 0.28 47.89 40.29
CA ARG A 158 -0.10 46.49 40.09
C ARG A 158 -1.18 46.39 39.02
N VAL A 159 -0.88 45.66 37.95
CA VAL A 159 -1.83 45.33 36.90
C VAL A 159 -2.69 44.15 37.36
N ARG A 160 -4.01 44.31 37.32
CA ARG A 160 -4.99 43.23 37.43
C ARG A 160 -5.60 43.00 36.06
N ALA A 161 -5.83 41.74 35.71
CA ALA A 161 -6.38 41.39 34.42
C ALA A 161 -7.13 40.05 34.50
N GLY A 162 -7.96 39.79 33.49
CA GLY A 162 -8.62 38.51 33.30
C GLY A 162 -9.22 38.40 31.90
N ALA A 163 -9.45 37.18 31.43
CA ALA A 163 -10.11 36.92 30.15
C ALA A 163 -11.01 35.68 30.21
N ALA A 164 -12.07 35.66 29.40
CA ALA A 164 -12.94 34.50 29.24
C ALA A 164 -13.53 34.44 27.83
N THR A 165 -13.61 33.22 27.28
CA THR A 165 -14.16 32.93 25.96
C THR A 165 -15.49 32.22 26.09
N VAL A 166 -16.47 32.59 25.25
CA VAL A 166 -17.75 31.87 25.12
C VAL A 166 -17.94 31.40 23.68
N ALA A 167 -18.57 30.24 23.53
CA ALA A 167 -18.83 29.66 22.22
C ALA A 167 -20.04 30.34 21.54
N VAL A 168 -19.87 30.69 20.27
CA VAL A 168 -20.97 31.19 19.41
C VAL A 168 -21.04 30.28 18.18
N PRO A 169 -21.70 29.10 18.31
CA PRO A 169 -21.68 28.06 17.28
C PRO A 169 -22.48 28.43 16.03
N TRP A 170 -22.10 27.83 14.90
CA TRP A 170 -22.75 27.96 13.59
C TRP A 170 -24.00 27.08 13.49
N LYS A 171 -24.95 27.21 14.44
CA LYS A 171 -26.11 26.31 14.56
C LYS A 171 -26.94 26.21 13.27
N GLU A 172 -27.01 27.29 12.49
CA GLU A 172 -27.72 27.34 11.21
C GLU A 172 -27.05 26.54 10.08
N LYS A 173 -25.78 26.14 10.27
CA LYS A 173 -25.02 25.34 9.32
C LYS A 173 -25.02 23.86 9.66
N VAL A 174 -25.53 23.47 10.82
CA VAL A 174 -25.65 22.08 11.24
C VAL A 174 -27.08 21.60 11.03
N LEU A 175 -27.26 20.62 10.15
CA LEU A 175 -28.53 19.98 9.85
C LEU A 175 -28.80 18.84 10.84
N THR A 176 -30.07 18.65 11.17
CA THR A 176 -30.51 17.42 11.84
C THR A 176 -30.72 16.34 10.78
N ALA A 177 -29.75 15.42 10.65
CA ALA A 177 -29.84 14.27 9.77
C ALA A 177 -30.40 13.04 10.52
N ARG A 178 -31.18 12.21 9.83
CA ARG A 178 -31.72 10.94 10.32
C ARG A 178 -31.52 9.86 9.27
N LEU A 179 -31.18 8.66 9.70
CA LEU A 179 -30.99 7.51 8.86
C LEU A 179 -31.90 6.39 9.33
N ASP A 180 -32.78 5.93 8.45
CA ASP A 180 -33.69 4.82 8.68
C ASP A 180 -33.23 3.63 7.83
N VAL A 181 -32.81 2.58 8.52
CA VAL A 181 -32.38 1.30 7.96
C VAL A 181 -32.94 0.19 8.86
N PRO A 182 -33.39 -0.96 8.31
CA PRO A 182 -33.83 -2.07 9.12
C PRO A 182 -32.75 -2.50 10.11
N LYS A 183 -33.09 -2.67 11.39
CA LYS A 183 -32.13 -3.08 12.43
C LYS A 183 -31.58 -4.49 12.21
N VAL A 184 -32.39 -5.37 11.62
CA VAL A 184 -32.03 -6.76 11.35
C VAL A 184 -32.39 -7.10 9.91
N LEU A 185 -31.47 -7.73 9.20
CA LEU A 185 -31.61 -8.18 7.82
C LEU A 185 -31.20 -9.66 7.69
N ARG A 186 -31.76 -10.34 6.70
CA ARG A 186 -31.35 -11.70 6.31
C ARG A 186 -30.24 -11.63 5.25
N PRO A 187 -29.30 -12.59 5.22
CA PRO A 187 -28.31 -12.73 4.15
C PRO A 187 -28.95 -12.68 2.76
N GLY A 188 -28.45 -11.83 1.87
CA GLY A 188 -28.96 -11.71 0.50
C GLY A 188 -30.30 -10.97 0.35
N GLN A 189 -30.90 -10.47 1.44
CA GLN A 189 -32.16 -9.72 1.42
C GLN A 189 -32.02 -8.41 0.62
N LYS A 190 -33.06 -8.04 -0.12
CA LYS A 190 -33.18 -6.69 -0.70
C LYS A 190 -33.75 -5.73 0.36
N ALA A 191 -33.08 -4.60 0.58
CA ALA A 191 -33.45 -3.61 1.58
C ALA A 191 -33.29 -2.19 1.03
N SER A 192 -33.68 -1.19 1.82
CA SER A 192 -33.48 0.23 1.48
C SER A 192 -33.04 1.02 2.70
N ALA A 193 -32.12 1.97 2.50
CA ALA A 193 -31.71 2.95 3.47
C ALA A 193 -32.32 4.31 3.12
N ARG A 194 -32.93 4.99 4.10
CA ARG A 194 -33.62 6.27 3.91
C ARG A 194 -32.92 7.35 4.72
N LEU A 195 -32.42 8.36 4.03
CA LEU A 195 -31.76 9.52 4.61
C LEU A 195 -32.75 10.68 4.66
N ALA A 196 -32.86 11.34 5.81
CA ALA A 196 -33.67 12.54 5.96
C ALA A 196 -32.87 13.66 6.61
N ALA A 197 -33.09 14.91 6.20
CA ALA A 197 -32.43 16.07 6.79
C ALA A 197 -33.39 17.24 7.00
N LYS A 198 -33.19 17.94 8.12
CA LYS A 198 -33.92 19.16 8.49
C LYS A 198 -32.96 20.26 8.91
N ASP A 199 -33.33 21.52 8.65
CA ASP A 199 -32.61 22.68 9.15
C ASP A 199 -32.82 22.89 10.67
N SER A 200 -32.13 23.87 11.25
CA SER A 200 -32.25 24.22 12.67
C SER A 200 -33.65 24.72 13.08
N LYS A 201 -34.53 25.03 12.12
CA LYS A 201 -35.94 25.41 12.32
C LYS A 201 -36.89 24.23 12.11
N GLY A 202 -36.38 23.02 11.87
CA GLY A 202 -37.17 21.81 11.65
C GLY A 202 -37.77 21.66 10.25
N ARG A 203 -37.41 22.53 9.29
CA ARG A 203 -37.90 22.47 7.91
C ARG A 203 -37.08 21.49 7.09
N ALA A 204 -37.72 20.78 6.18
CA ALA A 204 -37.05 19.89 5.25
C ALA A 204 -36.11 20.67 4.32
N VAL A 205 -34.93 20.10 4.02
CA VAL A 205 -33.90 20.77 3.20
C VAL A 205 -33.66 20.03 1.90
N SER A 206 -33.50 20.76 0.80
CA SER A 206 -33.01 20.20 -0.46
C SER A 206 -31.49 20.23 -0.47
N GLY A 207 -30.87 19.16 -0.97
CA GLY A 207 -29.41 19.02 -1.00
C GLY A 207 -28.99 17.67 -1.57
N GLU A 208 -27.70 17.40 -1.44
CA GLU A 208 -27.09 16.14 -1.86
C GLU A 208 -26.67 15.32 -0.64
N GLY A 209 -26.95 14.03 -0.70
CA GLY A 209 -26.59 13.06 0.32
C GLY A 209 -25.59 12.03 -0.19
N THR A 210 -24.85 11.43 0.73
CA THR A 210 -24.00 10.26 0.48
C THR A 210 -24.36 9.19 1.50
N LEU A 211 -24.57 7.94 1.06
CA LEU A 211 -24.71 6.79 1.96
C LEU A 211 -23.62 5.77 1.71
N ARG A 212 -23.16 5.11 2.77
CA ARG A 212 -22.23 3.99 2.71
C ARG A 212 -22.62 2.94 3.74
N MET A 213 -22.49 1.67 3.39
CA MET A 213 -22.67 0.55 4.31
C MET A 213 -21.46 -0.38 4.23
N TYR A 214 -20.77 -0.56 5.36
CA TYR A 214 -19.56 -1.37 5.45
C TYR A 214 -19.55 -2.21 6.73
N ASP A 215 -18.85 -3.33 6.70
CA ASP A 215 -18.72 -4.27 7.80
C ASP A 215 -18.04 -3.56 8.98
N ARG A 216 -18.67 -3.62 10.15
CA ARG A 216 -18.19 -2.93 11.35
C ARG A 216 -16.88 -3.50 11.86
N SER A 217 -16.53 -4.75 11.53
CA SER A 217 -15.21 -5.31 11.83
C SER A 217 -14.06 -4.48 11.27
N LEU A 218 -14.28 -3.71 10.21
CA LEU A 218 -13.28 -2.78 9.66
C LEU A 218 -12.95 -1.62 10.60
N GLU A 219 -13.85 -1.27 11.53
CA GLU A 219 -13.61 -0.22 12.54
C GLU A 219 -12.49 -0.59 13.52
N TYR A 220 -12.14 -1.88 13.63
CA TYR A 220 -10.95 -2.33 14.36
C TYR A 220 -9.66 -1.75 13.78
N TYR A 221 -9.58 -1.60 12.45
CA TYR A 221 -8.40 -1.08 11.79
C TYR A 221 -8.40 0.45 11.76
N ALA A 222 -9.55 1.04 11.54
CA ALA A 222 -9.76 2.48 11.56
C ALA A 222 -11.22 2.77 11.85
N ALA A 223 -11.49 3.41 13.00
CA ALA A 223 -12.82 3.92 13.28
C ALA A 223 -13.29 4.79 12.10
N GLY A 224 -14.52 4.57 11.63
CA GLY A 224 -15.10 5.39 10.57
C GLY A 224 -14.96 6.86 10.94
N GLN A 225 -14.17 7.62 10.18
CA GLN A 225 -13.81 8.98 10.56
C GLN A 225 -15.06 9.80 10.90
N ALA A 226 -15.06 10.37 12.10
CA ALA A 226 -16.02 11.39 12.50
C ALA A 226 -15.80 12.61 11.59
N ASP A 227 -16.79 12.89 10.75
CA ASP A 227 -16.86 14.02 9.83
C ASP A 227 -15.80 14.04 8.69
N PRO A 228 -16.19 14.05 7.39
CA PRO A 228 -15.27 14.18 6.25
C PRO A 228 -14.68 15.60 6.11
N GLY A 229 -14.53 16.31 7.23
CA GLY A 229 -14.06 17.69 7.30
C GLY A 229 -15.14 18.75 7.05
N LEU A 230 -16.43 18.42 7.04
CA LEU A 230 -17.50 19.41 6.81
C LEU A 230 -17.66 20.36 8.00
N ALA A 231 -17.50 19.90 9.24
CA ALA A 231 -17.47 20.76 10.42
C ALA A 231 -16.27 21.71 10.41
N SER A 232 -15.16 21.34 9.75
CA SER A 232 -13.99 22.21 9.60
C SER A 232 -14.25 23.45 8.73
N LEU A 233 -15.34 23.47 7.96
CA LEU A 233 -15.83 24.68 7.26
C LEU A 233 -16.31 25.76 8.24
N TYR A 234 -16.64 25.36 9.47
CA TYR A 234 -17.23 26.20 10.51
C TYR A 234 -16.45 26.11 11.82
N PRO A 235 -15.13 26.39 11.80
CA PRO A 235 -14.29 26.14 12.95
C PRO A 235 -14.62 27.10 14.09
N ALA A 236 -14.35 26.65 15.32
CA ALA A 236 -14.19 27.55 16.44
C ALA A 236 -13.05 28.54 16.13
N ARG A 237 -13.22 29.80 16.54
CA ARG A 237 -12.27 30.90 16.35
C ARG A 237 -11.63 31.23 17.69
N PRO A 238 -10.64 30.45 18.15
CA PRO A 238 -9.94 30.78 19.39
C PRO A 238 -9.16 32.09 19.23
N TRP A 239 -8.97 32.80 20.34
CA TRP A 239 -8.07 33.96 20.36
C TRP A 239 -6.63 33.52 20.03
N PRO A 240 -5.92 34.19 19.10
CA PRO A 240 -4.49 33.95 18.87
C PRO A 240 -3.60 34.16 20.12
N ASN A 241 -2.72 33.19 20.39
CA ASN A 241 -1.65 33.28 21.40
C ASN A 241 -0.73 34.52 21.24
N GLY A 242 -0.65 35.15 20.06
CA GLY A 242 0.21 36.31 19.82
C GLY A 242 -0.26 37.61 20.50
N ALA A 243 -1.52 37.68 20.95
CA ALA A 243 -2.06 38.84 21.65
C ALA A 243 -1.89 38.78 23.18
N VAL A 244 -1.27 37.70 23.67
CA VAL A 244 -1.12 37.34 25.09
C VAL A 244 0.02 38.13 25.75
N GLY A 245 1.06 38.55 25.00
CA GLY A 245 2.30 39.12 25.53
C GLY A 245 2.30 40.60 25.96
N SER A 246 1.15 41.30 25.99
CA SER A 246 1.13 42.76 26.20
C SER A 246 1.33 43.23 27.65
N GLN A 247 1.69 42.34 28.58
CA GLN A 247 1.99 42.77 29.95
C GLN A 247 3.43 43.25 30.15
N ARG A 248 4.41 42.82 29.33
CA ARG A 248 5.84 43.18 29.56
C ARG A 248 6.76 43.29 28.32
N GLN A 249 6.30 43.06 27.09
CA GLN A 249 7.11 43.37 25.91
C GLN A 249 6.76 44.76 25.37
N LEU A 250 7.41 45.79 25.90
CA LEU A 250 7.89 46.86 25.03
C LEU A 250 9.00 46.23 24.18
N SER A 251 8.64 45.52 23.10
CA SER A 251 9.60 45.42 22.01
C SER A 251 9.80 46.84 21.51
N SER A 252 10.96 47.41 21.78
CA SER A 252 11.40 48.76 21.43
C SER A 252 11.45 49.05 19.92
N VAL A 253 10.74 48.27 19.08
CA VAL A 253 10.67 48.49 17.63
C VAL A 253 9.28 48.14 17.10
N SER A 254 8.31 48.99 17.39
CA SER A 254 7.23 49.25 16.44
C SER A 254 7.07 50.75 16.35
N LEU A 255 8.02 51.38 15.64
CA LEU A 255 7.86 52.75 15.17
C LEU A 255 6.54 52.82 14.40
N ARG A 256 5.66 53.76 14.78
CA ARG A 256 4.54 54.15 13.93
C ARG A 256 5.14 54.73 12.64
N VAL A 257 5.17 53.93 11.58
CA VAL A 257 5.43 54.44 10.23
C VAL A 257 4.07 54.79 9.64
N ASP A 258 3.61 55.99 9.94
CA ASP A 258 2.32 56.50 9.48
C ASP A 258 2.40 57.11 8.07
N LYS A 259 3.60 57.47 7.57
CA LYS A 259 3.82 57.91 6.18
C LYS A 259 5.21 57.54 5.63
N GLY A 260 5.29 57.25 4.32
CA GLY A 260 6.54 57.09 3.58
C GLY A 260 6.78 55.70 2.96
N TRP A 261 7.89 55.57 2.24
CA TRP A 261 8.28 54.39 1.44
C TRP A 261 8.30 53.06 2.22
N ILE A 262 8.60 53.08 3.53
CA ILE A 262 8.55 51.89 4.40
C ILE A 262 7.10 51.40 4.59
N ASN A 263 6.11 52.31 4.66
CA ASN A 263 4.70 51.93 4.74
C ASN A 263 4.20 51.38 3.40
N GLU A 264 4.65 51.93 2.26
CA GLU A 264 4.37 51.35 0.94
C GLU A 264 5.01 49.97 0.77
N LEU A 265 6.25 49.78 1.22
CA LEU A 265 6.95 48.49 1.18
C LEU A 265 6.25 47.44 2.06
N LEU A 266 5.78 47.83 3.25
CA LEU A 266 4.96 46.98 4.11
C LEU A 266 3.57 46.72 3.51
N ALA A 267 2.95 47.69 2.83
CA ALA A 267 1.70 47.51 2.11
C ALA A 267 1.85 46.57 0.89
N VAL A 268 3.03 46.52 0.27
CA VAL A 268 3.38 45.54 -0.78
C VAL A 268 3.58 44.14 -0.17
N PHE A 269 4.22 44.02 0.99
CA PHE A 269 4.32 42.74 1.70
C PHE A 269 2.97 42.23 2.25
N GLN A 270 2.07 43.13 2.63
CA GLN A 270 0.70 42.81 3.09
C GLN A 270 -0.30 42.63 1.93
N ARG A 271 0.06 42.98 0.69
CA ARG A 271 -0.77 42.78 -0.50
C ARG A 271 -0.99 41.31 -0.86
N ALA A 272 -0.13 40.40 -0.39
CA ALA A 272 -0.18 38.96 -0.65
C ALA A 272 -1.42 38.21 -0.08
N THR A 273 -2.41 38.93 0.48
CA THR A 273 -3.65 38.35 1.02
C THR A 273 -4.95 38.88 0.41
N ARG A 274 -4.92 39.66 -0.69
CA ARG A 274 -6.14 40.25 -1.30
C ARG A 274 -6.32 40.09 -2.82
N GLU A 275 -5.60 39.20 -3.50
CA GLU A 275 -5.94 38.83 -4.88
C GLU A 275 -6.94 37.66 -4.93
N PRO A 276 -8.01 37.75 -5.75
CA PRO A 276 -8.87 36.61 -6.03
C PRO A 276 -8.19 35.69 -7.03
N LEU A 277 -7.57 34.61 -6.53
CA LEU A 277 -7.03 33.56 -7.39
C LEU A 277 -8.14 32.63 -7.93
N PRO A 278 -7.96 32.06 -9.13
CA PRO A 278 -8.90 31.10 -9.72
C PRO A 278 -9.13 29.88 -8.82
N PRO A 279 -10.31 29.21 -8.93
CA PRO A 279 -10.74 28.12 -8.04
C PRO A 279 -9.75 26.94 -7.88
N ALA A 280 -8.86 26.72 -8.85
CA ALA A 280 -7.90 25.61 -8.86
C ALA A 280 -6.79 25.70 -7.80
N LEU A 281 -6.57 26.87 -7.17
CA LEU A 281 -5.48 27.08 -6.20
C LEU A 281 -5.94 27.11 -4.73
N ARG A 282 -7.18 26.68 -4.43
CA ARG A 282 -7.74 26.67 -3.06
C ARG A 282 -7.49 25.38 -2.26
N LEU A 283 -6.86 24.36 -2.84
CA LEU A 283 -6.50 23.11 -2.14
C LEU A 283 -5.04 23.17 -1.66
N ASN A 284 -4.84 23.67 -0.44
CA ASN A 284 -3.61 23.63 0.41
C ASN A 284 -3.16 24.98 0.98
N ARG A 285 -4.07 25.70 1.66
CA ARG A 285 -3.65 26.68 2.67
C ARG A 285 -4.33 26.42 4.01
N GLY A 286 -3.79 25.43 4.71
CA GLY A 286 -4.02 25.18 6.13
C GLY A 286 -2.72 24.81 6.84
N ARG A 287 -1.60 25.50 6.57
CA ARG A 287 -0.33 25.38 7.31
C ARG A 287 0.53 26.62 7.07
N VAL A 288 0.50 27.58 8.00
CA VAL A 288 1.58 28.56 8.16
C VAL A 288 2.21 28.32 9.53
N TYR A 289 3.50 28.00 9.47
CA TYR A 289 4.43 27.87 10.57
C TYR A 289 4.49 29.16 11.41
N GLY A 290 4.34 29.04 12.72
CA GLY A 290 4.51 30.13 13.68
C GLY A 290 4.95 29.62 15.05
N ARG A 291 6.28 29.53 15.25
CA ARG A 291 7.01 29.71 16.52
C ARG A 291 6.41 29.17 17.84
N PHE A 292 5.78 27.99 17.83
CA PHE A 292 5.44 27.19 19.02
C PHE A 292 6.19 25.84 19.09
N GLY A 293 7.20 25.66 18.23
CA GLY A 293 7.99 24.43 18.10
C GLY A 293 8.99 24.13 19.22
N ARG A 294 8.97 24.85 20.35
CA ARG A 294 9.89 24.59 21.48
C ARG A 294 9.22 24.21 22.81
N MET A 295 7.91 24.39 22.97
CA MET A 295 7.21 23.91 24.18
C MET A 295 6.65 22.49 24.03
N ARG A 296 6.53 22.00 22.78
CA ARG A 296 6.12 20.62 22.49
C ARG A 296 7.27 19.60 22.59
N MET A 297 8.50 20.06 22.78
CA MET A 297 9.69 19.22 23.01
C MET A 297 9.91 18.82 24.48
N MET A 298 9.13 19.35 25.43
CA MET A 298 9.14 18.89 26.83
C MET A 298 7.97 17.95 27.17
N ALA A 299 6.88 17.96 26.38
CA ALA A 299 5.80 16.98 26.50
C ALA A 299 6.04 15.73 25.65
N MET A 300 6.95 15.79 24.66
CA MET A 300 7.40 14.61 23.87
C MET A 300 8.47 13.77 24.58
N GLY A 301 8.89 14.12 25.80
CA GLY A 301 9.72 13.25 26.64
C GLY A 301 8.93 12.27 27.52
N ALA A 302 7.59 12.40 27.56
CA ALA A 302 6.74 11.61 28.47
C ALA A 302 5.59 10.86 27.75
N SER A 303 5.61 10.80 26.41
CA SER A 303 4.64 10.02 25.63
C SER A 303 5.31 9.42 24.39
N MET A 304 6.41 8.71 24.63
CA MET A 304 7.12 7.88 23.64
C MET A 304 6.95 6.38 23.93
N ASP A 305 5.79 6.01 24.47
CA ASP A 305 5.25 4.66 24.34
C ASP A 305 3.80 4.82 23.88
N LEU A 306 3.45 4.13 22.79
CA LEU A 306 2.16 4.06 22.10
C LEU A 306 1.96 5.01 20.90
N ALA A 307 1.87 4.32 19.76
CA ALA A 307 1.23 4.72 18.50
C ALA A 307 2.08 5.49 17.47
N GLU A 308 2.97 4.74 16.78
CA GLU A 308 3.22 4.99 15.35
C GLU A 308 2.12 4.36 14.50
N GLY A 309 1.57 5.20 13.62
CA GLY A 309 0.48 4.89 12.71
C GLY A 309 0.91 4.74 11.25
N MET A 310 -0.10 4.35 10.48
CA MET A 310 -0.19 4.29 9.01
C MET A 310 0.25 5.57 8.28
N PRO A 311 0.61 5.46 6.99
CA PRO A 311 0.40 6.52 6.00
C PRO A 311 -0.82 6.24 5.08
N MET A 312 -1.37 7.33 4.55
CA MET A 312 -2.63 7.47 3.80
C MET A 312 -2.44 7.47 2.27
N ALA A 313 -3.53 7.12 1.56
CA ALA A 313 -3.69 6.94 0.10
C ALA A 313 -4.18 8.19 -0.68
N ALA A 314 -4.17 8.14 -2.04
CA ALA A 314 -5.09 8.83 -2.99
C ALA A 314 -4.92 8.32 -4.48
N PRO A 315 -5.69 8.76 -5.53
CA PRO A 315 -6.85 8.05 -6.12
C PRO A 315 -6.99 7.99 -7.70
N SER A 316 -8.04 7.25 -8.18
CA SER A 316 -8.80 7.07 -9.49
C SER A 316 -8.67 8.07 -10.69
N PRO A 317 -9.20 7.85 -11.96
CA PRO A 317 -10.54 7.30 -12.34
C PRO A 317 -10.83 6.62 -13.75
N GLY A 318 -11.90 5.80 -13.83
CA GLY A 318 -13.10 5.93 -14.72
C GLY A 318 -13.17 5.48 -16.21
N GLY A 319 -14.22 4.69 -16.58
CA GLY A 319 -15.07 4.96 -17.78
C GLY A 319 -15.47 3.84 -18.79
N GLY A 320 -16.71 3.29 -18.69
CA GLY A 320 -17.76 3.31 -19.75
C GLY A 320 -17.87 2.25 -20.90
N GLY A 321 -19.05 1.60 -21.01
CA GLY A 321 -19.68 1.10 -22.27
C GLY A 321 -20.24 -0.35 -22.24
N ALA A 322 -21.54 -0.58 -21.91
CA ALA A 322 -22.67 -0.93 -22.83
C ALA A 322 -22.58 -2.34 -23.48
N MET A 323 -23.61 -3.17 -23.72
CA MET A 323 -25.08 -3.17 -23.61
C MET A 323 -25.55 -4.61 -23.95
N MET A 324 -26.73 -5.04 -23.45
CA MET A 324 -27.79 -5.85 -24.11
C MET A 324 -28.42 -6.89 -23.18
N ALA A 325 -29.63 -6.53 -22.77
CA ALA A 325 -30.62 -7.38 -22.15
C ALA A 325 -31.25 -8.34 -23.17
N LYS A 326 -31.77 -9.48 -22.70
CA LYS A 326 -33.12 -9.91 -23.09
C LYS A 326 -33.90 -10.40 -21.87
N SER A 327 -35.02 -9.71 -21.71
CA SER A 327 -36.17 -9.93 -20.84
C SER A 327 -36.91 -11.23 -21.15
N ALA A 328 -37.55 -11.84 -20.15
CA ALA A 328 -39.02 -11.81 -20.01
C ALA A 328 -39.51 -12.56 -18.75
N ARG A 329 -40.40 -11.85 -18.03
CA ARG A 329 -41.54 -12.27 -17.20
C ARG A 329 -42.30 -13.49 -17.77
N ALA A 330 -43.16 -14.21 -17.07
CA ALA A 330 -43.60 -14.29 -15.68
C ALA A 330 -44.45 -15.57 -15.54
N ASP A 331 -44.52 -16.09 -14.32
CA ASP A 331 -45.63 -16.82 -13.70
C ASP A 331 -47.01 -16.27 -14.10
N GLU A 332 -48.15 -16.97 -14.06
CA GLU A 332 -48.58 -18.28 -13.55
C GLU A 332 -50.05 -18.41 -14.05
N SER A 333 -50.60 -19.63 -14.13
CA SER A 333 -52.05 -19.80 -13.96
C SER A 333 -52.42 -21.23 -13.57
N ASP A 334 -53.26 -21.28 -12.54
CA ASP A 334 -53.80 -22.42 -11.78
C ASP A 334 -54.49 -23.54 -12.56
N GLY A 335 -54.56 -24.73 -11.93
CA GLY A 335 -55.48 -25.80 -12.33
C GLY A 335 -55.48 -26.98 -11.36
N PHE A 336 -56.61 -27.17 -10.67
CA PHE A 336 -56.87 -28.11 -9.56
C PHE A 336 -56.81 -29.63 -9.89
N ALA A 337 -56.39 -30.38 -8.86
CA ALA A 337 -56.84 -31.71 -8.41
C ALA A 337 -56.54 -32.99 -9.23
N ARG A 338 -55.75 -33.90 -8.63
CA ARG A 338 -56.17 -35.27 -8.28
C ARG A 338 -55.18 -35.95 -7.32
N GLN A 339 -55.73 -36.51 -6.25
CA GLN A 339 -55.03 -37.28 -5.22
C GLN A 339 -54.81 -38.72 -5.71
N ALA A 340 -53.59 -39.23 -5.55
CA ALA A 340 -53.31 -40.67 -5.57
C ALA A 340 -52.15 -40.94 -4.60
N ASP A 341 -52.43 -41.69 -3.55
CA ASP A 341 -51.46 -42.17 -2.58
C ASP A 341 -50.37 -43.03 -3.25
N LYS A 342 -49.12 -42.59 -3.11
CA LYS A 342 -47.94 -43.46 -3.22
C LYS A 342 -47.01 -43.15 -2.05
N LYS A 343 -46.74 -44.18 -1.24
CA LYS A 343 -45.65 -44.23 -0.27
C LYS A 343 -44.34 -43.78 -0.94
N GLU A 344 -43.85 -42.60 -0.58
CA GLU A 344 -42.52 -42.13 -0.96
C GLU A 344 -41.50 -42.54 0.11
N LYS A 345 -40.47 -43.25 -0.35
CA LYS A 345 -39.16 -43.31 0.31
C LYS A 345 -38.71 -41.88 0.61
N ALA A 346 -38.10 -41.67 1.77
CA ALA A 346 -37.51 -40.39 2.16
C ALA A 346 -36.65 -39.81 1.01
N SER A 347 -37.19 -38.81 0.33
CA SER A 347 -36.45 -38.01 -0.63
C SER A 347 -35.30 -37.30 0.09
N PRO A 348 -34.13 -37.13 -0.55
CA PRO A 348 -33.04 -36.34 0.02
C PRO A 348 -33.57 -34.95 0.40
N PRO A 349 -33.20 -34.41 1.58
CA PRO A 349 -33.63 -33.06 1.95
C PRO A 349 -33.18 -32.07 0.88
N ALA A 350 -34.06 -31.11 0.56
CA ALA A 350 -33.83 -30.11 -0.48
C ALA A 350 -32.43 -29.45 -0.35
N PRO A 351 -31.77 -29.14 -1.49
CA PRO A 351 -30.44 -28.54 -1.48
C PRO A 351 -30.48 -27.18 -0.77
N VAL A 352 -29.66 -27.02 0.27
CA VAL A 352 -29.50 -25.75 0.98
C VAL A 352 -28.52 -24.91 0.19
N LYS A 353 -28.96 -23.73 -0.26
CA LYS A 353 -28.08 -22.79 -0.97
C LYS A 353 -27.01 -22.27 -0.02
N ALA A 354 -25.74 -22.53 -0.33
CA ALA A 354 -24.62 -22.01 0.44
C ALA A 354 -24.44 -20.50 0.24
N ARG A 355 -24.09 -19.81 1.32
CA ARG A 355 -23.70 -18.40 1.32
C ARG A 355 -22.34 -18.25 0.64
N SER A 356 -22.23 -17.25 -0.24
CA SER A 356 -21.08 -17.04 -1.13
C SER A 356 -20.64 -15.58 -1.26
N ASP A 357 -21.50 -14.61 -0.95
CA ASP A 357 -21.18 -13.18 -1.02
C ASP A 357 -20.72 -12.65 0.35
N PHE A 358 -19.41 -12.65 0.59
CA PHE A 358 -18.82 -12.17 1.86
C PHE A 358 -18.27 -10.75 1.78
N SER A 359 -18.82 -9.90 0.90
CA SER A 359 -18.36 -8.53 0.66
C SER A 359 -18.39 -7.66 1.93
N GLU A 360 -17.28 -6.96 2.19
CA GLU A 360 -17.10 -6.11 3.38
C GLU A 360 -17.75 -4.73 3.20
N THR A 361 -17.88 -4.28 1.96
CA THR A 361 -18.67 -3.09 1.62
C THR A 361 -19.95 -3.56 0.93
N ALA A 362 -21.10 -3.33 1.56
CA ALA A 362 -22.39 -3.65 0.96
C ALA A 362 -22.72 -2.66 -0.17
N PHE A 363 -22.49 -1.36 0.05
CA PHE A 363 -22.63 -0.34 -0.99
C PHE A 363 -21.90 0.96 -0.62
N PHE A 364 -21.59 1.75 -1.66
CA PHE A 364 -21.21 3.16 -1.56
C PHE A 364 -22.02 3.95 -2.58
N ALA A 365 -22.92 4.80 -2.09
CA ALA A 365 -23.81 5.65 -2.89
C ALA A 365 -23.39 7.11 -2.73
N PRO A 366 -22.50 7.62 -3.60
CA PRO A 366 -21.85 8.93 -3.42
C PRO A 366 -22.79 10.13 -3.59
N GLN A 367 -23.88 9.97 -4.36
CA GLN A 367 -24.82 11.05 -4.68
C GLN A 367 -26.26 10.54 -4.53
N ILE A 368 -27.00 11.15 -3.62
CA ILE A 368 -28.39 10.85 -3.31
C ILE A 368 -29.12 12.19 -3.21
N PRO A 369 -29.95 12.56 -4.20
CA PRO A 369 -30.69 13.80 -4.13
C PRO A 369 -31.72 13.75 -3.01
N LEU A 370 -31.75 14.77 -2.15
CA LEU A 370 -32.80 14.94 -1.15
C LEU A 370 -33.98 15.70 -1.77
N ARG A 371 -35.09 15.00 -1.98
CA ARG A 371 -36.38 15.59 -2.39
C ARG A 371 -37.25 15.75 -1.15
N GLU A 372 -37.74 16.96 -0.88
CA GLU A 372 -38.50 17.27 0.35
C GLU A 372 -37.76 16.82 1.63
N GLY A 373 -36.42 16.97 1.65
CA GLY A 373 -35.59 16.55 2.77
C GLY A 373 -35.41 15.05 2.93
N LYS A 374 -35.75 14.23 1.91
CA LYS A 374 -35.65 12.77 1.96
C LYS A 374 -34.91 12.21 0.73
N GLY A 375 -34.04 11.23 0.95
CA GLY A 375 -33.37 10.44 -0.07
C GLY A 375 -33.46 8.95 0.25
N VAL A 376 -33.51 8.09 -0.77
CA VAL A 376 -33.64 6.64 -0.60
C VAL A 376 -32.64 5.92 -1.49
N HIS A 377 -31.98 4.90 -0.94
CA HIS A 377 -31.11 4.00 -1.70
C HIS A 377 -31.53 2.54 -1.46
N ALA A 378 -31.83 1.82 -2.54
CA ALA A 378 -32.13 0.39 -2.49
C ALA A 378 -30.85 -0.43 -2.73
N PHE A 379 -30.67 -1.51 -1.96
CA PHE A 379 -29.48 -2.35 -2.03
C PHE A 379 -29.81 -3.82 -1.75
N LYS A 380 -28.90 -4.71 -2.14
CA LYS A 380 -28.92 -6.11 -1.73
C LYS A 380 -27.86 -6.30 -0.65
N VAL A 381 -28.25 -6.88 0.48
CA VAL A 381 -27.35 -7.15 1.60
C VAL A 381 -26.41 -8.30 1.23
N PRO A 382 -25.09 -8.19 1.48
CA PRO A 382 -24.19 -9.34 1.36
C PRO A 382 -24.64 -10.52 2.23
N GLU A 383 -24.10 -11.70 1.97
CA GLU A 383 -24.45 -12.93 2.69
C GLU A 383 -23.55 -13.19 3.93
N ARG A 384 -22.69 -12.23 4.28
CA ARG A 384 -21.88 -12.25 5.50
C ARG A 384 -22.76 -12.03 6.74
N LEU A 385 -22.57 -12.88 7.75
CA LEU A 385 -23.22 -12.74 9.05
C LEU A 385 -22.38 -11.81 9.94
N THR A 386 -22.73 -10.53 9.97
CA THR A 386 -21.98 -9.48 10.66
C THR A 386 -22.90 -8.32 11.04
N SER A 387 -22.37 -7.37 11.80
CA SER A 387 -22.98 -6.05 11.97
C SER A 387 -22.38 -5.09 10.96
N TYR A 388 -23.22 -4.37 10.24
CA TYR A 388 -22.81 -3.35 9.28
C TYR A 388 -23.04 -1.96 9.85
N ARG A 389 -22.07 -1.08 9.63
CA ARG A 389 -22.18 0.35 9.88
C ARG A 389 -22.72 1.04 8.63
N VAL A 390 -23.83 1.78 8.77
CA VAL A 390 -24.39 2.62 7.71
C VAL A 390 -24.16 4.08 8.06
N THR A 391 -23.45 4.82 7.22
CA THR A 391 -23.15 6.24 7.43
C THR A 391 -23.81 7.09 6.37
N GLY A 392 -24.38 8.21 6.78
CA GLY A 392 -25.00 9.21 5.93
C GLY A 392 -24.40 10.59 6.12
N TYR A 393 -24.16 11.27 5.00
CA TYR A 393 -23.68 12.65 4.93
C TYR A 393 -24.65 13.46 4.09
N VAL A 394 -24.95 14.70 4.48
CA VAL A 394 -25.83 15.60 3.73
C VAL A 394 -25.15 16.96 3.62
N VAL A 395 -25.22 17.58 2.45
CA VAL A 395 -24.80 18.96 2.22
C VAL A 395 -25.85 19.71 1.41
N THR A 396 -26.11 20.97 1.74
CA THR A 396 -26.99 21.86 0.97
C THR A 396 -26.20 22.89 0.17
N PRO A 397 -26.81 23.57 -0.81
CA PRO A 397 -26.16 24.67 -1.54
C PRO A 397 -25.66 25.82 -0.64
N GLN A 398 -26.21 25.99 0.57
CA GLN A 398 -25.77 26.99 1.55
C GLN A 398 -24.62 26.49 2.43
N ALA A 399 -24.01 25.36 2.06
CA ALA A 399 -22.98 24.64 2.80
C ALA A 399 -23.41 24.19 4.22
N ALA A 400 -24.71 24.14 4.49
CA ALA A 400 -25.18 23.47 5.70
C ALA A 400 -24.96 21.96 5.55
N TYR A 401 -24.56 21.29 6.63
CA TYR A 401 -24.14 19.90 6.61
C TYR A 401 -24.80 19.08 7.71
N GLY A 402 -25.03 17.80 7.45
CA GLY A 402 -25.58 16.85 8.41
C GLY A 402 -24.83 15.52 8.35
N LEU A 403 -24.58 14.93 9.51
CA LEU A 403 -23.89 13.65 9.66
C LEU A 403 -24.80 12.71 10.45
N VAL A 404 -24.88 11.46 10.03
CA VAL A 404 -25.66 10.44 10.75
C VAL A 404 -25.04 9.06 10.55
N ALA A 405 -25.18 8.20 11.54
CA ALA A 405 -24.82 6.79 11.41
C ALA A 405 -25.92 5.92 12.03
N ALA A 406 -26.05 4.72 11.51
CA ALA A 406 -26.93 3.66 12.00
C ALA A 406 -26.22 2.31 11.89
N GLU A 407 -26.77 1.31 12.56
CA GLU A 407 -26.25 -0.06 12.57
C GLU A 407 -27.34 -1.01 12.11
N THR A 408 -26.94 -2.06 11.40
CA THR A 408 -27.83 -3.12 10.94
C THR A 408 -27.14 -4.48 11.05
N ASP A 409 -27.81 -5.44 11.67
CA ASP A 409 -27.28 -6.78 11.88
C ASP A 409 -27.79 -7.74 10.80
N VAL A 410 -26.87 -8.47 10.18
CA VAL A 410 -27.20 -9.51 9.20
C VAL A 410 -27.05 -10.87 9.90
N ARG A 411 -28.18 -11.54 10.17
CA ARG A 411 -28.19 -12.79 10.94
C ARG A 411 -29.31 -13.74 10.53
N LYS A 412 -29.17 -15.00 10.92
CA LYS A 412 -30.21 -16.04 10.90
C LYS A 412 -30.32 -16.63 12.31
N ASP A 413 -31.45 -17.26 12.62
CA ASP A 413 -31.64 -17.90 13.94
C ASP A 413 -30.71 -19.10 14.12
N LEU A 414 -30.48 -19.85 13.04
CA LEU A 414 -29.47 -20.91 12.93
C LEU A 414 -28.44 -20.53 11.87
N MET A 415 -27.17 -20.52 12.25
CA MET A 415 -26.04 -20.11 11.41
C MET A 415 -24.90 -21.12 11.52
N VAL A 416 -24.18 -21.35 10.42
CA VAL A 416 -22.94 -22.13 10.42
C VAL A 416 -21.80 -21.33 9.83
N ARG A 417 -20.62 -21.36 10.45
CA ARG A 417 -19.39 -20.73 9.95
C ARG A 417 -18.30 -21.77 9.77
N VAL A 418 -17.56 -21.65 8.69
CA VAL A 418 -16.38 -22.51 8.45
C VAL A 418 -15.18 -21.88 9.14
N GLU A 419 -14.55 -22.63 10.03
CA GLU A 419 -13.25 -22.32 10.63
C GLU A 419 -12.20 -23.26 10.05
N SER A 420 -11.26 -22.68 9.31
CA SER A 420 -10.14 -23.38 8.69
C SER A 420 -8.92 -22.45 8.62
N PRO A 421 -7.73 -23.00 8.42
CA PRO A 421 -6.58 -22.24 7.93
C PRO A 421 -6.93 -21.50 6.63
N ARG A 422 -6.23 -20.40 6.34
CA ARG A 422 -6.37 -19.64 5.08
C ARG A 422 -5.87 -20.42 3.85
N TYR A 423 -4.97 -21.39 4.09
CA TYR A 423 -4.40 -22.29 3.10
C TYR A 423 -3.90 -23.55 3.82
N LEU A 424 -3.60 -24.61 3.10
CA LEU A 424 -2.82 -25.77 3.60
C LEU A 424 -1.62 -26.01 2.70
N ARG A 425 -0.57 -26.66 3.20
CA ARG A 425 0.50 -27.24 2.38
C ARG A 425 0.33 -28.75 2.27
N GLU A 426 0.85 -29.36 1.21
CA GLU A 426 0.84 -30.82 1.06
C GLU A 426 1.39 -31.52 2.31
N GLY A 427 0.64 -32.52 2.80
CA GLY A 427 1.00 -33.26 4.01
C GLY A 427 0.73 -32.54 5.33
N ASP A 428 0.28 -31.28 5.33
CA ASP A 428 -0.22 -30.63 6.55
C ASP A 428 -1.40 -31.44 7.09
N ARG A 429 -1.46 -31.58 8.41
CA ARG A 429 -2.61 -32.13 9.13
C ARG A 429 -3.31 -30.98 9.82
N SER A 430 -4.62 -30.90 9.71
CA SER A 430 -5.38 -29.81 10.31
C SER A 430 -6.72 -30.32 10.82
N THR A 431 -7.36 -29.54 11.68
CA THR A 431 -8.75 -29.77 12.07
C THR A 431 -9.62 -28.65 11.52
N PHE A 432 -10.56 -28.97 10.64
CA PHE A 432 -11.58 -28.02 10.19
C PHE A 432 -12.76 -28.06 11.13
N LYS A 433 -13.32 -26.89 11.43
CA LYS A 433 -14.47 -26.78 12.33
C LYS A 433 -15.64 -26.10 11.62
N ALA A 434 -16.85 -26.59 11.89
CA ALA A 434 -18.08 -25.87 11.61
C ALA A 434 -18.61 -25.33 12.93
N LEU A 435 -18.50 -24.01 13.12
CA LEU A 435 -19.08 -23.34 14.28
C LEU A 435 -20.56 -23.10 14.00
N VAL A 436 -21.43 -23.75 14.77
CA VAL A 436 -22.88 -23.57 14.67
C VAL A 436 -23.35 -22.67 15.79
N ASN A 437 -24.02 -21.58 15.44
CA ASN A 437 -24.60 -20.62 16.37
C ASN A 437 -26.13 -20.73 16.32
N ASN A 438 -26.74 -20.73 17.51
CA ASN A 438 -28.19 -20.73 17.69
C ASN A 438 -28.61 -19.46 18.43
N LEU A 439 -29.24 -18.54 17.72
CA LEU A 439 -29.81 -17.30 18.26
C LEU A 439 -31.32 -17.42 18.53
N SER A 440 -31.90 -18.63 18.41
CA SER A 440 -33.29 -18.87 18.75
C SER A 440 -33.47 -18.99 20.27
N PRO A 441 -34.68 -18.69 20.81
CA PRO A 441 -34.94 -18.74 22.26
C PRO A 441 -34.99 -20.17 22.83
N ARG A 442 -34.68 -21.20 22.04
CA ARG A 442 -34.75 -22.62 22.42
C ARG A 442 -33.49 -23.36 21.99
N ALA A 443 -33.18 -24.47 22.64
CA ALA A 443 -32.13 -25.37 22.16
C ALA A 443 -32.57 -26.04 20.84
N LEU A 444 -31.64 -26.20 19.89
CA LEU A 444 -31.88 -26.83 18.59
C LEU A 444 -31.08 -28.12 18.46
N LYS A 445 -31.74 -29.19 17.99
CA LYS A 445 -31.07 -30.42 17.58
C LYS A 445 -30.63 -30.26 16.13
N VAL A 446 -29.33 -30.25 15.91
CA VAL A 446 -28.73 -29.94 14.62
C VAL A 446 -28.06 -31.16 13.99
N SER A 447 -28.06 -31.18 12.67
CA SER A 447 -27.36 -32.14 11.82
C SER A 447 -26.40 -31.35 10.94
N VAL A 448 -25.09 -31.58 11.09
CA VAL A 448 -24.02 -30.80 10.46
C VAL A 448 -23.20 -31.68 9.53
N SER A 449 -23.15 -31.34 8.24
CA SER A 449 -22.32 -32.00 7.24
C SER A 449 -21.19 -31.07 6.80
N PHE A 450 -20.03 -31.64 6.54
CA PHE A 450 -18.86 -30.93 6.04
C PHE A 450 -18.36 -31.62 4.77
N GLU A 451 -18.17 -30.86 3.71
CA GLU A 451 -17.75 -31.35 2.39
C GLU A 451 -16.53 -30.56 1.91
N ILE A 452 -15.63 -31.23 1.20
CA ILE A 452 -14.54 -30.58 0.47
C ILE A 452 -14.81 -30.82 -1.02
N LEU A 453 -14.92 -29.75 -1.79
CA LEU A 453 -15.29 -29.81 -3.19
C LEU A 453 -14.13 -29.38 -4.08
N GLN A 454 -14.00 -30.04 -5.23
CA GLN A 454 -13.13 -29.64 -6.33
C GLN A 454 -13.95 -29.65 -7.61
N ASP A 455 -13.99 -28.53 -8.35
CA ASP A 455 -14.80 -28.38 -9.56
C ASP A 455 -16.27 -28.78 -9.38
N GLY A 456 -16.82 -28.54 -8.18
CA GLY A 456 -18.20 -28.87 -7.80
C GLY A 456 -18.46 -30.34 -7.46
N LYS A 457 -17.42 -31.20 -7.45
CA LYS A 457 -17.50 -32.61 -7.07
C LYS A 457 -16.88 -32.85 -5.70
N ASP A 458 -17.35 -33.87 -4.99
CA ASP A 458 -16.77 -34.28 -3.70
C ASP A 458 -15.31 -34.73 -3.87
N ALA A 459 -14.45 -34.15 -3.04
CA ALA A 459 -13.03 -34.39 -2.95
C ALA A 459 -12.61 -34.78 -1.51
N GLY A 460 -13.56 -34.98 -0.58
CA GLY A 460 -13.30 -35.27 0.83
C GLY A 460 -12.37 -36.46 1.07
N ALA A 461 -12.53 -37.54 0.29
CA ALA A 461 -11.68 -38.73 0.39
C ALA A 461 -10.18 -38.43 0.16
N ARG A 462 -9.86 -37.45 -0.70
CA ARG A 462 -8.46 -37.02 -0.93
C ARG A 462 -7.85 -36.42 0.33
N PHE A 463 -8.66 -35.79 1.17
CA PHE A 463 -8.23 -35.16 2.41
C PHE A 463 -8.29 -36.08 3.62
N ALA A 464 -8.54 -37.39 3.41
CA ALA A 464 -8.87 -38.33 4.46
C ALA A 464 -10.04 -37.85 5.36
N LEU A 465 -10.96 -37.06 4.80
CA LEU A 465 -12.13 -36.58 5.52
C LEU A 465 -13.09 -37.75 5.76
N ALA A 466 -13.43 -38.00 7.03
CA ALA A 466 -14.44 -39.00 7.37
C ALA A 466 -15.81 -38.61 6.79
N ALA A 467 -16.39 -39.47 5.96
CA ALA A 467 -17.71 -39.25 5.40
C ALA A 467 -18.77 -39.29 6.50
N GLY A 468 -19.69 -38.32 6.50
CA GLY A 468 -20.86 -38.36 7.38
C GLY A 468 -21.35 -37.00 7.87
N THR A 469 -22.49 -37.06 8.54
CA THR A 469 -23.13 -35.92 9.20
C THR A 469 -23.00 -36.10 10.70
N GLN A 470 -22.46 -35.11 11.41
CA GLN A 470 -22.41 -35.11 12.87
C GLN A 470 -23.73 -34.55 13.41
N GLN A 471 -24.26 -35.15 14.49
CA GLN A 471 -25.45 -34.65 15.17
C GLN A 471 -25.06 -34.04 16.52
N GLY A 472 -25.77 -33.00 16.94
CA GLY A 472 -25.55 -32.40 18.25
C GLY A 472 -26.72 -31.53 18.69
N THR A 473 -26.64 -31.02 19.91
CA THR A 473 -27.61 -30.04 20.44
C THR A 473 -26.89 -28.73 20.69
N VAL A 474 -27.37 -27.65 20.09
CA VAL A 474 -26.85 -26.30 20.31
C VAL A 474 -27.75 -25.60 21.33
N PRO A 475 -27.23 -25.15 22.49
CA PRO A 475 -28.02 -24.45 23.49
C PRO A 475 -28.69 -23.20 22.93
N LYS A 476 -29.74 -22.71 23.61
CA LYS A 476 -30.33 -21.39 23.30
C LYS A 476 -29.26 -20.32 23.45
N ASP A 477 -29.24 -19.34 22.55
CA ASP A 477 -28.24 -18.26 22.54
C ASP A 477 -26.78 -18.76 22.58
N GLY A 478 -26.55 -20.00 22.13
CA GLY A 478 -25.32 -20.76 22.32
C GLY A 478 -24.62 -21.07 21.01
N SER A 479 -23.39 -21.57 21.12
CA SER A 479 -22.58 -22.01 19.98
C SER A 479 -21.90 -23.33 20.27
N VAL A 480 -21.81 -24.20 19.27
CA VAL A 480 -21.12 -25.50 19.36
C VAL A 480 -20.28 -25.68 18.08
N ALA A 481 -19.03 -26.08 18.24
CA ALA A 481 -18.15 -26.41 17.12
C ALA A 481 -18.17 -27.92 16.86
N PHE A 482 -18.31 -28.29 15.59
CA PHE A 482 -18.17 -29.66 15.11
C PHE A 482 -16.85 -29.76 14.35
N ALA A 483 -16.04 -30.78 14.62
CA ALA A 483 -14.66 -30.86 14.15
C ALA A 483 -14.44 -32.07 13.23
N TRP A 484 -13.65 -31.86 12.17
CA TRP A 484 -13.22 -32.87 11.23
C TRP A 484 -11.70 -32.80 11.05
N PRO A 485 -10.95 -33.85 11.45
CA PRO A 485 -9.55 -33.94 11.13
C PRO A 485 -9.38 -34.18 9.63
N VAL A 486 -8.38 -33.54 9.03
CA VAL A 486 -8.05 -33.65 7.61
C VAL A 486 -6.54 -33.74 7.42
N THR A 487 -6.11 -34.36 6.34
CA THR A 487 -4.73 -34.34 5.86
C THR A 487 -4.73 -33.77 4.45
N ALA A 488 -3.93 -32.74 4.20
CA ALA A 488 -3.79 -32.16 2.87
C ALA A 488 -3.23 -33.22 1.89
N PRO A 489 -3.90 -33.47 0.76
CA PRO A 489 -3.45 -34.48 -0.21
C PRO A 489 -2.12 -34.09 -0.85
N GLU A 490 -1.46 -35.08 -1.45
CA GLU A 490 -0.57 -34.81 -2.58
C GLU A 490 -1.41 -34.40 -3.78
N GLY A 491 -1.01 -33.34 -4.48
CA GLY A 491 -1.98 -32.65 -5.32
C GLY A 491 -2.38 -31.35 -4.65
N VAL A 492 -3.01 -30.50 -5.43
CA VAL A 492 -2.97 -29.07 -5.15
C VAL A 492 -4.14 -28.38 -5.82
N GLY A 493 -4.24 -27.08 -5.62
CA GLY A 493 -5.14 -26.24 -6.37
C GLY A 493 -6.33 -25.80 -5.52
N PRO A 494 -7.33 -25.20 -6.15
CA PRO A 494 -8.45 -24.60 -5.44
C PRO A 494 -9.42 -25.68 -5.00
N PHE A 495 -9.63 -25.77 -3.70
CA PHE A 495 -10.72 -26.54 -3.12
C PHE A 495 -11.72 -25.58 -2.50
N LYS A 496 -12.93 -26.08 -2.23
CA LYS A 496 -13.98 -25.35 -1.53
C LYS A 496 -14.42 -26.14 -0.32
N LEU A 497 -14.47 -25.49 0.83
CA LEU A 497 -15.02 -26.03 2.07
C LEU A 497 -16.48 -25.66 2.14
N ARG A 498 -17.35 -26.63 2.35
CA ARG A 498 -18.78 -26.39 2.55
C ARG A 498 -19.23 -27.01 3.86
N ALA A 499 -19.71 -26.18 4.79
CA ALA A 499 -20.42 -26.64 5.96
C ALA A 499 -21.92 -26.39 5.79
N THR A 500 -22.74 -27.39 6.08
CA THR A 500 -24.21 -27.28 6.05
C THR A 500 -24.78 -27.72 7.39
N VAL A 501 -25.65 -26.91 7.97
CA VAL A 501 -26.40 -27.24 9.20
C VAL A 501 -27.89 -27.28 8.91
N ARG A 502 -28.59 -28.26 9.51
CA ARG A 502 -30.06 -28.40 9.46
C ARG A 502 -30.64 -28.66 10.85
N SER A 503 -31.80 -28.07 11.14
CA SER A 503 -32.63 -28.34 12.32
C SER A 503 -34.10 -28.17 11.94
N GLY A 504 -34.78 -29.28 11.63
CA GLY A 504 -36.16 -29.24 11.12
C GLY A 504 -36.25 -28.47 9.79
N ALA A 505 -37.04 -27.39 9.76
CA ALA A 505 -37.18 -26.51 8.60
C ALA A 505 -36.08 -25.44 8.49
N GLU A 506 -35.28 -25.23 9.56
CA GLU A 506 -34.18 -24.27 9.56
C GLU A 506 -32.92 -24.89 8.98
N ALA A 507 -32.24 -24.17 8.09
CA ALA A 507 -30.98 -24.61 7.52
C ALA A 507 -30.09 -23.42 7.15
N ASP A 508 -28.78 -23.63 7.23
CA ASP A 508 -27.77 -22.69 6.75
C ASP A 508 -26.60 -23.46 6.14
N ALA A 509 -25.92 -22.83 5.17
CA ALA A 509 -24.70 -23.38 4.61
C ALA A 509 -23.72 -22.24 4.29
N GLU A 510 -22.43 -22.48 4.55
CA GLU A 510 -21.33 -21.57 4.25
C GLU A 510 -20.33 -22.28 3.36
N GLU A 511 -19.91 -21.61 2.28
CA GLU A 511 -18.84 -22.08 1.40
C GLU A 511 -17.64 -21.13 1.45
N ARG A 512 -16.42 -21.67 1.59
CA ARG A 512 -15.17 -20.91 1.55
C ARG A 512 -14.17 -21.54 0.61
N ASP A 513 -13.32 -20.71 0.01
CA ASP A 513 -12.20 -21.21 -0.78
C ASP A 513 -11.08 -21.67 0.16
N LEU A 514 -10.49 -22.84 -0.15
CA LEU A 514 -9.31 -23.37 0.51
C LEU A 514 -8.27 -23.73 -0.55
N PRO A 515 -7.19 -22.97 -0.63
CA PRO A 515 -6.08 -23.38 -1.46
C PRO A 515 -5.15 -24.37 -0.74
N VAL A 516 -4.67 -25.36 -1.49
CA VAL A 516 -3.55 -26.22 -1.08
C VAL A 516 -2.29 -25.80 -1.85
N LEU A 517 -1.17 -25.66 -1.14
CA LEU A 517 0.13 -25.19 -1.66
C LEU A 517 1.11 -26.37 -1.69
N PRO A 518 2.14 -26.31 -2.55
CA PRO A 518 3.16 -27.34 -2.55
C PRO A 518 3.96 -27.29 -1.25
N ALA A 519 4.33 -28.45 -0.72
CA ALA A 519 5.29 -28.58 0.37
C ALA A 519 6.68 -28.99 -0.14
N ARG A 520 6.80 -29.32 -1.42
CA ARG A 520 8.01 -29.80 -2.08
C ARG A 520 8.84 -28.65 -2.65
N GLN A 521 10.16 -28.78 -2.58
CA GLN A 521 11.06 -27.88 -3.28
C GLN A 521 11.18 -28.30 -4.74
N ARG A 522 10.87 -27.38 -5.65
CA ARG A 522 10.99 -27.59 -7.10
C ARG A 522 12.38 -27.20 -7.57
N LEU A 523 13.10 -28.14 -8.17
CA LEU A 523 14.45 -27.95 -8.69
C LEU A 523 14.41 -27.96 -10.23
N ILE A 524 15.28 -27.15 -10.84
CA ILE A 524 15.40 -27.01 -12.30
C ILE A 524 16.86 -27.26 -12.68
N GLU A 525 17.09 -28.26 -13.53
CA GLU A 525 18.35 -28.50 -14.22
C GLU A 525 18.17 -28.08 -15.68
N SER A 526 19.05 -27.24 -16.23
CA SER A 526 18.95 -26.82 -17.62
C SER A 526 20.34 -26.73 -18.24
N VAL A 527 20.45 -27.23 -19.48
CA VAL A 527 21.66 -27.15 -20.30
C VAL A 527 21.35 -26.29 -21.50
N LEU A 528 22.19 -25.29 -21.78
CA LEU A 528 21.99 -24.30 -22.85
C LEU A 528 23.18 -24.34 -23.82
N VAL A 529 22.92 -24.27 -25.12
CA VAL A 529 23.94 -24.14 -26.18
C VAL A 529 23.57 -23.01 -27.14
N ALA A 530 24.58 -22.21 -27.53
CA ALA A 530 24.44 -21.19 -28.56
C ALA A 530 24.60 -21.78 -29.97
N LEU A 531 23.81 -21.29 -30.93
CA LEU A 531 23.83 -21.65 -32.34
C LEU A 531 24.05 -20.36 -33.16
N SER A 532 25.23 -20.24 -33.76
CA SER A 532 25.61 -19.13 -34.65
C SER A 532 26.04 -19.67 -36.01
N GLY A 533 25.68 -18.94 -37.07
CA GLY A 533 25.94 -19.38 -38.46
C GLY A 533 25.35 -20.76 -38.77
N ASP A 534 26.09 -21.53 -39.56
CA ASP A 534 25.80 -22.93 -39.86
C ASP A 534 26.55 -23.85 -38.87
N GLY A 535 25.84 -24.71 -38.13
CA GLY A 535 26.49 -25.56 -37.12
C GLY A 535 25.59 -26.56 -36.40
N LYS A 536 26.21 -27.57 -35.78
CA LYS A 536 25.56 -28.67 -35.03
C LYS A 536 26.03 -28.68 -33.57
N LYS A 537 25.12 -28.79 -32.60
CA LYS A 537 25.41 -28.86 -31.16
C LYS A 537 24.62 -29.98 -30.46
N THR A 538 25.20 -30.54 -29.40
CA THR A 538 24.62 -31.60 -28.56
C THR A 538 24.44 -31.12 -27.12
N LEU A 539 23.29 -31.39 -26.51
CA LEU A 539 22.93 -31.04 -25.13
C LEU A 539 22.85 -32.32 -24.28
N LYS A 540 23.44 -32.33 -23.06
CA LYS A 540 23.47 -33.50 -22.16
C LYS A 540 23.09 -33.15 -20.71
N ALA A 541 21.99 -33.69 -20.18
CA ALA A 541 21.55 -33.48 -18.80
C ALA A 541 22.17 -34.52 -17.83
N ALA A 542 23.26 -34.14 -17.15
CA ALA A 542 24.10 -35.08 -16.41
C ALA A 542 23.47 -35.63 -15.11
N LYS A 543 22.65 -34.84 -14.38
CA LYS A 543 22.00 -35.34 -13.15
C LYS A 543 20.71 -36.11 -13.44
N LEU A 544 20.06 -35.87 -14.59
CA LEU A 544 19.00 -36.74 -15.11
C LEU A 544 19.51 -38.19 -15.26
N ALA A 545 20.78 -38.44 -15.60
CA ALA A 545 21.30 -39.80 -15.73
C ALA A 545 21.42 -40.58 -14.41
N LYS A 546 21.30 -39.94 -13.23
CA LYS A 546 21.43 -40.59 -11.90
C LYS A 546 20.05 -40.93 -11.30
N GLU A 547 19.94 -42.02 -10.56
CA GLU A 547 18.72 -42.42 -9.84
C GLU A 547 18.59 -41.68 -8.48
N ASP A 548 17.37 -41.24 -8.16
CA ASP A 548 16.97 -40.62 -6.89
C ASP A 548 15.54 -41.08 -6.54
N PRO A 549 15.33 -41.88 -5.47
CA PRO A 549 14.02 -42.42 -5.11
C PRO A 549 13.01 -41.38 -4.60
N SER A 550 13.47 -40.21 -4.16
CA SER A 550 12.63 -39.13 -3.63
C SER A 550 12.16 -38.15 -4.71
N ARG A 551 12.77 -38.23 -5.90
CA ARG A 551 12.54 -37.34 -7.03
C ARG A 551 11.26 -37.69 -7.77
N GLN A 552 10.37 -36.71 -7.91
CA GLN A 552 9.27 -36.77 -8.88
C GLN A 552 9.64 -35.94 -10.10
N ASP A 553 9.88 -36.61 -11.23
CA ASP A 553 10.12 -35.96 -12.52
C ASP A 553 8.84 -35.28 -13.01
N GLU A 554 8.86 -33.95 -13.08
CA GLU A 554 7.70 -33.15 -13.47
C GLU A 554 7.71 -32.89 -14.98
N LEU A 555 8.86 -32.48 -15.53
CA LEU A 555 8.98 -32.02 -16.90
C LEU A 555 10.37 -32.27 -17.48
N LEU A 556 10.43 -32.74 -18.73
CA LEU A 556 11.63 -32.66 -19.55
C LEU A 556 11.31 -31.94 -20.87
N GLN A 557 12.09 -30.92 -21.20
CA GLN A 557 11.80 -30.01 -22.30
C GLN A 557 13.04 -29.71 -23.14
N LEU A 558 12.96 -29.97 -24.44
CA LEU A 558 13.90 -29.44 -25.44
C LEU A 558 13.27 -28.21 -26.09
N GLN A 559 13.97 -27.08 -26.11
CA GLN A 559 13.49 -25.84 -26.72
C GLN A 559 14.59 -25.20 -27.56
N VAL A 560 14.24 -24.79 -28.79
CA VAL A 560 15.02 -23.89 -29.63
C VAL A 560 14.37 -22.51 -29.58
N ASP A 561 15.14 -21.51 -29.20
CA ASP A 561 14.76 -20.10 -29.27
C ASP A 561 15.33 -19.49 -30.56
N PRO A 562 14.49 -19.31 -31.60
CA PRO A 562 14.95 -18.76 -32.86
C PRO A 562 15.05 -17.24 -32.79
N GLN A 563 16.08 -16.68 -33.42
CA GLN A 563 16.30 -15.26 -33.70
C GLN A 563 16.26 -14.27 -32.51
N LEU A 564 17.01 -13.17 -32.67
CA LEU A 564 17.14 -12.12 -31.65
C LEU A 564 15.84 -11.30 -31.46
N ALA A 565 15.05 -11.11 -32.53
CA ALA A 565 13.83 -10.31 -32.48
C ALA A 565 12.76 -10.94 -31.58
N LEU A 566 12.57 -12.27 -31.66
CA LEU A 566 11.67 -13.00 -30.78
C LEU A 566 12.16 -12.98 -29.32
N THR A 567 13.47 -12.97 -29.11
CA THR A 567 14.06 -12.86 -27.76
C THR A 567 13.71 -11.52 -27.11
N VAL A 568 13.78 -10.41 -27.87
CA VAL A 568 13.36 -9.08 -27.38
C VAL A 568 11.86 -9.04 -27.07
N LEU A 569 11.02 -9.56 -27.97
CA LEU A 569 9.58 -9.59 -27.78
C LEU A 569 9.15 -10.43 -26.56
N ASN A 570 9.82 -11.55 -26.31
CA ASN A 570 9.53 -12.44 -25.19
C ASN A 570 9.95 -11.87 -23.82
N ALA A 571 10.82 -10.86 -23.78
CA ALA A 571 11.23 -10.19 -22.55
C ALA A 571 10.24 -9.10 -22.09
N LEU A 572 9.44 -8.53 -23.00
CA LEU A 572 8.52 -7.43 -22.70
C LEU A 572 7.44 -7.74 -21.67
N PRO A 573 6.74 -8.90 -21.71
CA PRO A 573 5.70 -9.21 -20.72
C PRO A 573 6.22 -9.16 -19.28
N PHE A 574 7.41 -9.72 -19.04
CA PHE A 574 8.05 -9.66 -17.73
C PHE A 574 8.25 -8.23 -17.23
N LEU A 575 8.70 -7.33 -18.11
CA LEU A 575 8.96 -5.93 -17.75
C LEU A 575 7.66 -5.15 -17.48
N ILE A 576 6.61 -5.40 -18.27
CA ILE A 576 5.29 -4.75 -18.14
C ILE A 576 4.53 -5.22 -16.90
N GLU A 577 4.66 -6.48 -16.53
CA GLU A 577 3.83 -7.12 -15.49
C GLU A 577 4.52 -7.33 -14.15
N TYR A 578 5.81 -6.99 -14.06
CA TYR A 578 6.57 -7.24 -12.84
C TYR A 578 5.80 -6.73 -11.61
N PRO A 579 5.61 -7.53 -10.55
CA PRO A 579 4.53 -7.33 -9.58
C PRO A 579 4.78 -6.20 -8.58
N TYR A 580 6.03 -5.78 -8.41
CA TYR A 580 6.41 -4.79 -7.41
C TYR A 580 6.27 -3.36 -7.95
N GLU A 581 6.10 -2.39 -7.06
CA GLU A 581 5.75 -0.99 -7.40
C GLU A 581 6.88 0.01 -7.15
N CYS A 582 8.15 -0.43 -7.21
CA CYS A 582 9.26 0.50 -7.07
C CYS A 582 9.36 1.43 -8.30
N VAL A 583 10.09 2.54 -8.16
CA VAL A 583 10.23 3.54 -9.24
C VAL A 583 10.90 2.95 -10.49
N GLU A 584 11.95 2.13 -10.31
CA GLU A 584 12.67 1.48 -11.42
C GLU A 584 11.75 0.56 -12.24
N GLN A 585 10.93 -0.24 -11.56
CA GLN A 585 9.96 -1.12 -12.22
C GLN A 585 8.87 -0.33 -12.90
N THR A 586 8.36 0.73 -12.27
CA THR A 586 7.34 1.61 -12.88
C THR A 586 7.83 2.19 -14.20
N LEU A 587 9.10 2.60 -14.28
CA LEU A 587 9.72 3.03 -15.53
C LEU A 587 9.85 1.88 -16.55
N ASN A 588 10.36 0.73 -16.09
CA ASN A 588 10.60 -0.44 -16.94
C ASN A 588 9.32 -1.14 -17.43
N ARG A 589 8.16 -0.85 -16.84
CA ARG A 589 6.85 -1.29 -17.38
C ARG A 589 6.47 -0.60 -18.67
N TRP A 590 6.86 0.66 -18.85
CA TRP A 590 6.48 1.46 -20.00
C TRP A 590 7.59 1.55 -21.05
N LEU A 591 8.80 1.91 -20.62
CA LEU A 591 9.86 2.36 -21.53
C LEU A 591 10.25 1.32 -22.59
N PRO A 592 10.54 0.05 -22.24
CA PRO A 592 10.87 -0.99 -23.22
C PRO A 592 9.75 -1.22 -24.25
N ALA A 593 8.49 -1.21 -23.80
CA ALA A 593 7.33 -1.39 -24.69
C ALA A 593 7.19 -0.23 -25.69
N ALA A 594 7.37 1.01 -25.22
CA ALA A 594 7.31 2.20 -26.05
C ALA A 594 8.43 2.24 -27.10
N VAL A 595 9.66 1.92 -26.69
CA VAL A 595 10.83 1.84 -27.58
C VAL A 595 10.62 0.76 -28.65
N VAL A 596 10.25 -0.45 -28.25
CA VAL A 596 10.06 -1.58 -29.16
C VAL A 596 8.94 -1.28 -30.16
N SER A 597 7.83 -0.67 -29.72
CA SER A 597 6.73 -0.26 -30.60
C SER A 597 7.19 0.75 -31.67
N LYS A 598 8.00 1.76 -31.28
CA LYS A 598 8.55 2.75 -32.21
C LYS A 598 9.50 2.16 -33.24
N VAL A 599 10.40 1.26 -32.81
CA VAL A 599 11.36 0.60 -33.72
C VAL A 599 10.60 -0.26 -34.73
N TYR A 600 9.68 -1.11 -34.29
CA TYR A 600 8.95 -1.99 -35.21
C TYR A 600 8.00 -1.24 -36.16
N ALA A 601 7.41 -0.12 -35.75
CA ALA A 601 6.62 0.73 -36.64
C ALA A 601 7.43 1.28 -37.84
N LYS A 602 8.76 1.44 -37.70
CA LYS A 602 9.65 1.87 -38.79
C LYS A 602 10.02 0.75 -39.78
N HIS A 603 9.72 -0.52 -39.46
CA HIS A 603 10.08 -1.68 -40.29
C HIS A 603 8.82 -2.43 -40.79
N PRO A 604 8.31 -2.16 -42.01
CA PRO A 604 7.03 -2.67 -42.49
C PRO A 604 6.87 -4.20 -42.51
N ALA A 605 7.95 -4.95 -42.74
CA ALA A 605 7.92 -6.41 -42.72
C ALA A 605 7.66 -6.96 -41.31
N ILE A 606 8.23 -6.32 -40.29
CA ILE A 606 8.04 -6.70 -38.88
C ILE A 606 6.73 -6.12 -38.35
N ALA A 607 6.32 -4.93 -38.78
CA ALA A 607 4.98 -4.40 -38.48
C ALA A 607 3.86 -5.33 -39.03
N LYS A 608 4.04 -5.91 -40.22
CA LYS A 608 3.14 -6.94 -40.77
C LYS A 608 3.19 -8.25 -39.97
N ALA A 609 4.35 -8.64 -39.44
CA ALA A 609 4.49 -9.79 -38.55
C ALA A 609 3.81 -9.56 -37.18
N ALA A 610 4.02 -8.38 -36.59
CA ALA A 610 3.38 -7.92 -35.36
C ALA A 610 1.84 -7.90 -35.50
N ALA A 611 1.33 -7.56 -36.69
CA ALA A 611 -0.10 -7.60 -37.00
C ALA A 611 -0.68 -9.03 -37.12
N LYS A 612 0.16 -10.04 -37.39
CA LYS A 612 -0.22 -11.47 -37.45
C LYS A 612 -0.17 -12.15 -36.07
N VAL A 613 0.36 -11.48 -35.06
CA VAL A 613 0.40 -12.02 -33.71
C VAL A 613 -1.06 -12.29 -33.30
N PRO A 614 -1.43 -13.50 -32.85
CA PRO A 614 -2.82 -13.86 -32.55
C PRO A 614 -3.38 -13.05 -31.37
N LYS A 615 -4.46 -12.29 -31.54
CA LYS A 615 -5.12 -11.55 -30.44
C LYS A 615 -5.51 -12.50 -29.31
N ARG A 616 -4.72 -12.54 -28.24
CA ARG A 616 -4.93 -13.43 -27.10
C ARG A 616 -5.58 -12.68 -25.94
N SER A 617 -6.42 -13.38 -25.18
CA SER A 617 -7.09 -12.85 -23.99
C SER A 617 -6.21 -12.85 -22.74
N THR A 618 -4.92 -13.19 -22.88
CA THR A 618 -4.00 -13.43 -21.76
C THR A 618 -2.60 -12.79 -21.89
N ILE A 619 -1.95 -12.34 -20.81
CA ILE A 619 -0.69 -11.58 -20.85
C ILE A 619 0.54 -12.42 -21.25
N THR A 620 0.40 -13.74 -21.22
CA THR A 620 1.39 -14.70 -21.71
C THR A 620 0.71 -15.75 -22.60
N PRO A 621 1.44 -16.41 -23.52
CA PRO A 621 0.93 -17.64 -24.14
C PRO A 621 0.68 -18.63 -22.99
N PRO A 622 -0.45 -19.36 -22.98
CA PRO A 622 -0.61 -20.49 -22.07
C PRO A 622 0.60 -21.41 -22.28
N TRP A 623 1.43 -21.56 -21.25
CA TRP A 623 2.58 -22.45 -21.35
C TRP A 623 2.01 -23.86 -21.20
N GLU A 624 1.70 -24.46 -22.34
CA GLU A 624 1.06 -25.77 -22.52
C GLU A 624 -0.30 -25.91 -21.82
N ARG A 625 -1.35 -25.92 -22.66
CA ARG A 625 -2.75 -26.12 -22.27
C ARG A 625 -3.03 -27.55 -21.77
N ASP A 626 -2.08 -28.47 -21.95
CA ASP A 626 -2.30 -29.91 -21.85
C ASP A 626 -1.51 -30.57 -20.70
N ASP A 627 -0.95 -29.78 -19.75
CA ASP A 627 -0.27 -30.31 -18.56
C ASP A 627 -1.20 -30.29 -17.30
N PRO A 628 -1.76 -31.45 -16.91
CA PRO A 628 -2.74 -31.55 -15.84
C PRO A 628 -2.19 -31.43 -14.40
N LYS A 629 -0.87 -31.28 -14.18
CA LYS A 629 -0.29 -31.17 -12.82
C LYS A 629 0.00 -29.72 -12.38
N ARG A 630 -0.37 -28.74 -13.20
CA ARG A 630 0.15 -27.37 -13.11
C ARG A 630 -0.60 -26.42 -12.17
N LEU A 631 -1.75 -26.82 -11.64
CA LEU A 631 -2.47 -26.08 -10.58
C LEU A 631 -1.67 -26.02 -9.25
N GLN A 632 -0.52 -26.71 -9.17
CA GLN A 632 0.25 -26.99 -7.94
C GLN A 632 1.07 -25.87 -7.38
N SER A 633 1.58 -25.02 -8.24
CA SER A 633 2.55 -24.01 -7.83
C SER A 633 1.90 -22.66 -7.48
N LEU A 634 0.57 -22.62 -7.31
CA LEU A 634 -0.26 -21.39 -7.40
C LEU A 634 0.05 -20.36 -6.31
N MET A 635 0.63 -20.77 -5.18
CA MET A 635 0.72 -19.89 -3.99
C MET A 635 2.12 -19.69 -3.42
N GLU A 636 3.11 -20.41 -3.92
CA GLU A 636 4.52 -20.28 -3.50
C GLU A 636 5.38 -19.51 -4.52
N SER A 637 4.93 -19.44 -5.78
CA SER A 637 5.72 -18.87 -6.88
C SER A 637 4.86 -17.94 -7.75
N PRO A 638 5.06 -16.60 -7.69
CA PRO A 638 4.31 -15.61 -8.49
C PRO A 638 4.35 -15.84 -10.01
N TRP A 639 5.31 -16.66 -10.48
CA TRP A 639 5.47 -17.06 -11.88
C TRP A 639 4.35 -17.96 -12.43
N LEU A 640 3.40 -18.42 -11.60
CA LEU A 640 2.30 -19.26 -12.09
C LEU A 640 1.17 -18.44 -12.74
N GLN A 641 0.88 -17.21 -12.28
CA GLN A 641 -0.01 -16.28 -13.00
C GLN A 641 0.51 -16.03 -14.42
N VAL A 642 1.83 -15.87 -14.53
CA VAL A 642 2.58 -15.76 -15.79
C VAL A 642 2.50 -17.06 -16.62
N SER A 643 2.27 -18.23 -16.02
CA SER A 643 2.16 -19.50 -16.75
C SER A 643 0.73 -19.85 -17.22
N GLN A 644 -0.31 -19.30 -16.56
CA GLN A 644 -1.72 -19.50 -16.92
C GLN A 644 -2.18 -18.60 -18.07
N GLY A 645 -1.38 -17.59 -18.42
CA GLY A 645 -1.89 -16.47 -19.17
C GLY A 645 -2.72 -15.57 -18.26
N LEU A 646 -2.13 -14.48 -17.77
CA LEU A 646 -2.88 -13.49 -17.00
C LEU A 646 -4.05 -12.96 -17.82
N LYS A 647 -5.31 -13.15 -17.39
CA LYS A 647 -6.44 -12.56 -18.11
C LYS A 647 -6.32 -11.05 -18.04
N THR A 648 -6.28 -10.45 -19.21
CA THR A 648 -6.13 -9.01 -19.38
C THR A 648 -7.47 -8.44 -19.82
N SER A 649 -7.83 -7.25 -19.32
CA SER A 649 -8.95 -6.46 -19.85
C SER A 649 -8.65 -5.89 -21.26
N TRP A 650 -7.43 -6.06 -21.75
CA TRP A 650 -6.91 -5.61 -23.04
C TRP A 650 -6.37 -6.80 -23.85
N PRO A 651 -6.72 -7.00 -25.13
CA PRO A 651 -6.19 -8.13 -25.93
C PRO A 651 -4.67 -8.00 -26.07
N LEU A 652 -3.93 -8.95 -25.51
CA LEU A 652 -2.52 -8.70 -25.17
C LEU A 652 -1.53 -8.72 -26.31
N VAL A 653 -2.00 -9.04 -27.48
CA VAL A 653 -1.06 -9.24 -28.57
C VAL A 653 -0.81 -7.94 -29.32
N ASP A 654 -1.55 -6.91 -28.95
CA ASP A 654 -1.27 -5.55 -29.37
C ASP A 654 -0.54 -4.76 -28.26
N MET A 655 0.41 -5.38 -27.55
CA MET A 655 1.34 -4.67 -26.63
C MET A 655 2.15 -3.59 -27.32
N LEU A 656 2.33 -3.74 -28.63
CA LEU A 656 2.95 -2.76 -29.49
C LEU A 656 1.93 -1.81 -30.13
N SER A 657 0.62 -1.99 -29.85
CA SER A 657 -0.39 -1.04 -30.32
C SER A 657 -0.11 0.34 -29.76
N PRO A 658 -0.38 1.37 -30.55
CA PRO A 658 -0.38 2.74 -30.05
C PRO A 658 -1.28 2.92 -28.80
N ALA A 659 -2.41 2.21 -28.72
CA ALA A 659 -3.36 2.34 -27.61
C ALA A 659 -2.84 1.71 -26.30
N ALA A 660 -2.29 0.50 -26.34
CA ALA A 660 -1.77 -0.19 -25.16
C ALA A 660 -0.48 0.47 -24.64
N VAL A 661 0.42 0.88 -25.55
CA VAL A 661 1.62 1.65 -25.19
C VAL A 661 1.22 2.95 -24.52
N SER A 662 0.23 3.68 -25.07
CA SER A 662 -0.27 4.93 -24.49
C SER A 662 -0.95 4.73 -23.12
N ALA A 663 -1.72 3.66 -22.93
CA ALA A 663 -2.31 3.34 -21.63
C ALA A 663 -1.24 3.04 -20.57
N THR A 664 -0.21 2.27 -20.94
CA THR A 664 0.91 1.93 -20.06
C THR A 664 1.76 3.17 -19.74
N GLU A 665 1.98 4.04 -20.74
CA GLU A 665 2.63 5.34 -20.58
C GLU A 665 1.90 6.23 -19.57
N LYS A 666 0.59 6.39 -19.74
CA LYS A 666 -0.23 7.20 -18.84
C LYS A 666 -0.15 6.68 -17.39
N ALA A 667 -0.31 5.37 -17.20
CA ALA A 667 -0.23 4.75 -15.88
C ALA A 667 1.16 4.88 -15.24
N ALA A 668 2.23 4.70 -16.02
CA ALA A 668 3.60 4.87 -15.54
C ALA A 668 3.87 6.33 -15.14
N PHE A 669 3.44 7.31 -15.94
CA PHE A 669 3.62 8.71 -15.62
C PHE A 669 2.76 9.21 -14.45
N GLU A 670 1.54 8.72 -14.30
CA GLU A 670 0.71 9.01 -13.11
C GLU A 670 1.44 8.55 -11.84
N ARG A 671 1.98 7.33 -11.84
CA ARG A 671 2.73 6.76 -10.71
C ARG A 671 4.07 7.46 -10.46
N LEU A 672 4.84 7.76 -11.51
CA LEU A 672 6.08 8.51 -11.39
C LEU A 672 5.82 9.93 -10.86
N THR A 673 4.75 10.58 -11.31
CA THR A 673 4.34 11.90 -10.81
C THR A 673 4.00 11.85 -9.32
N ALA A 674 3.26 10.81 -8.90
CA ALA A 674 2.94 10.61 -7.48
C ALA A 674 4.17 10.28 -6.61
N SER A 675 5.22 9.72 -7.22
CA SER A 675 6.44 9.30 -6.52
C SER A 675 7.52 10.40 -6.46
N GLN A 676 7.48 11.37 -7.37
CA GLN A 676 8.48 12.45 -7.40
C GLN A 676 8.33 13.37 -6.18
N LEU A 677 9.42 13.58 -5.46
CA LEU A 677 9.44 14.45 -4.28
C LEU A 677 9.49 15.93 -4.69
N SER A 678 9.23 16.83 -3.73
CA SER A 678 9.20 18.28 -3.96
C SER A 678 10.54 18.87 -4.38
N ASP A 679 11.65 18.21 -4.07
CA ASP A 679 13.00 18.58 -4.52
C ASP A 679 13.33 18.08 -5.94
N GLY A 680 12.44 17.30 -6.56
CA GLY A 680 12.60 16.72 -7.88
C GLY A 680 13.19 15.31 -7.92
N SER A 681 13.61 14.77 -6.76
CA SER A 681 14.16 13.41 -6.65
C SER A 681 13.08 12.32 -6.68
N PHE A 682 13.52 11.09 -6.91
CA PHE A 682 12.69 9.90 -6.81
C PHE A 682 13.20 8.99 -5.68
N PRO A 683 12.32 8.48 -4.80
CA PRO A 683 12.68 7.45 -3.85
C PRO A 683 12.72 6.07 -4.53
N TRP A 684 13.24 5.03 -3.85
CA TRP A 684 13.13 3.66 -4.36
C TRP A 684 11.67 3.17 -4.35
N PHE A 685 10.95 3.41 -3.25
CA PHE A 685 9.50 3.20 -3.11
C PHE A 685 8.79 4.48 -2.67
N PRO A 686 7.52 4.68 -3.05
CA PRO A 686 6.70 5.79 -2.58
C PRO A 686 6.72 5.94 -1.04
N GLY A 687 6.78 7.18 -0.55
CA GLY A 687 6.89 7.48 0.88
C GLY A 687 8.32 7.39 1.46
N GLY A 688 9.30 6.94 0.67
CA GLY A 688 10.72 6.92 1.03
C GLY A 688 11.43 8.27 0.83
N ARG A 689 12.73 8.31 1.19
CA ARG A 689 13.62 9.46 0.93
C ARG A 689 14.09 9.47 -0.53
N GLY A 690 14.43 10.65 -1.04
CA GLY A 690 15.02 10.82 -2.37
C GLY A 690 16.30 10.00 -2.53
N ASP A 691 16.37 9.23 -3.61
CA ASP A 691 17.51 8.37 -3.95
C ASP A 691 18.21 8.91 -5.21
N PRO A 692 19.50 9.31 -5.10
CA PRO A 692 20.24 9.88 -6.23
C PRO A 692 20.35 8.96 -7.44
N TYR A 693 20.52 7.66 -7.21
CA TYR A 693 20.70 6.70 -8.27
C TYR A 693 19.37 6.40 -8.97
N MET A 694 18.27 6.21 -8.23
CA MET A 694 16.92 6.08 -8.82
C MET A 694 16.55 7.31 -9.65
N THR A 695 16.93 8.50 -9.18
CA THR A 695 16.69 9.74 -9.93
C THR A 695 17.48 9.75 -11.25
N LEU A 696 18.77 9.37 -11.24
CA LEU A 696 19.55 9.22 -12.47
C LEU A 696 19.02 8.10 -13.37
N TYR A 697 18.49 7.02 -12.81
CA TYR A 697 17.89 5.92 -13.56
C TYR A 697 16.64 6.37 -14.33
N VAL A 698 15.76 7.15 -13.69
CA VAL A 698 14.62 7.79 -14.37
C VAL A 698 15.08 8.72 -15.49
N LEU A 699 16.11 9.54 -15.23
CA LEU A 699 16.69 10.42 -16.25
C LEU A 699 17.30 9.63 -17.42
N ALA A 700 18.01 8.52 -17.15
CA ALA A 700 18.57 7.64 -18.17
C ALA A 700 17.46 7.05 -19.05
N GLY A 701 16.40 6.54 -18.44
CA GLY A 701 15.25 6.02 -19.17
C GLY A 701 14.53 7.08 -20.00
N PHE A 702 14.44 8.33 -19.52
CA PHE A 702 13.91 9.43 -20.32
C PHE A 702 14.79 9.80 -21.50
N ALA A 703 16.12 9.78 -21.33
CA ALA A 703 17.02 9.98 -22.45
C ALA A 703 16.88 8.86 -23.49
N GLU A 704 16.74 7.61 -23.04
CA GLU A 704 16.50 6.45 -23.92
C GLU A 704 15.17 6.57 -24.66
N ALA A 705 14.09 6.97 -23.97
CA ALA A 705 12.79 7.23 -24.59
C ALA A 705 12.92 8.24 -25.74
N ARG A 706 13.64 9.34 -25.49
CA ARG A 706 13.88 10.38 -26.49
C ARG A 706 14.73 9.90 -27.66
N HIS A 707 15.72 9.05 -27.42
CA HIS A 707 16.56 8.47 -28.48
C HIS A 707 15.73 7.75 -29.56
N TYR A 708 14.69 7.03 -29.14
CA TYR A 708 13.77 6.34 -30.04
C TYR A 708 12.53 7.16 -30.46
N GLY A 709 12.46 8.44 -30.10
CA GLY A 709 11.37 9.34 -30.47
C GLY A 709 10.08 9.17 -29.66
N VAL A 710 10.17 8.68 -28.42
CA VAL A 710 9.08 8.63 -27.44
C VAL A 710 9.06 9.95 -26.65
N ASN A 711 7.88 10.47 -26.28
CA ASN A 711 7.77 11.72 -25.53
C ASN A 711 7.93 11.50 -24.02
N VAL A 712 8.41 12.53 -23.31
CA VAL A 712 8.59 12.50 -21.85
C VAL A 712 8.02 13.78 -21.23
N PRO A 713 7.47 13.74 -19.99
CA PRO A 713 6.88 14.93 -19.37
C PRO A 713 7.95 15.96 -18.98
N ALA A 714 7.93 17.13 -19.62
CA ALA A 714 8.91 18.18 -19.37
C ALA A 714 8.99 18.64 -17.90
N PRO A 715 7.88 18.84 -17.15
CA PRO A 715 7.97 19.24 -15.74
C PRO A 715 8.74 18.24 -14.86
N MET A 716 8.49 16.95 -15.07
CA MET A 716 9.11 15.86 -14.33
C MET A 716 10.61 15.76 -14.64
N LEU A 717 10.97 15.80 -15.93
CA LEU A 717 12.35 15.83 -16.40
C LEU A 717 13.13 17.03 -15.83
N ARG A 718 12.52 18.22 -15.84
CA ARG A 718 13.13 19.44 -15.28
C ARG A 718 13.39 19.31 -13.77
N GLY A 719 12.45 18.75 -13.01
CA GLY A 719 12.62 18.50 -11.58
C GLY A 719 13.80 17.57 -11.30
N ALA A 720 13.84 16.42 -11.98
CA ALA A 720 14.91 15.45 -11.82
C ALA A 720 16.29 15.97 -12.24
N LEU A 721 16.37 16.74 -13.33
CA LEU A 721 17.62 17.39 -13.77
C LEU A 721 18.14 18.38 -12.73
N ARG A 722 17.28 19.23 -12.16
CA ARG A 722 17.68 20.18 -11.11
C ARG A 722 18.22 19.47 -9.88
N TYR A 723 17.55 18.40 -9.44
CA TYR A 723 18.03 17.59 -8.33
C TYR A 723 19.39 16.97 -8.64
N ALA A 724 19.54 16.27 -9.77
CA ALA A 724 20.80 15.61 -10.15
C ALA A 724 21.96 16.60 -10.27
N MET A 725 21.74 17.78 -10.86
CA MET A 725 22.74 18.85 -10.95
C MET A 725 23.15 19.42 -9.59
N GLY A 726 22.25 19.41 -8.60
CA GLY A 726 22.54 19.83 -7.23
C GLY A 726 23.20 18.75 -6.38
N GLU A 727 22.96 17.48 -6.69
CA GLU A 727 23.43 16.34 -5.90
C GLU A 727 24.83 15.87 -6.28
N VAL A 728 25.16 15.79 -7.57
CA VAL A 728 26.48 15.34 -8.05
C VAL A 728 27.64 16.16 -7.45
N PRO A 729 27.57 17.51 -7.32
CA PRO A 729 28.62 18.29 -6.67
C PRO A 729 28.95 17.89 -5.22
N ARG A 730 27.97 17.33 -4.48
CA ARG A 730 28.18 16.86 -3.09
C ARG A 730 28.99 15.56 -3.02
N ARG A 731 29.12 14.87 -4.15
CA ARG A 731 29.76 13.57 -4.31
C ARG A 731 31.06 13.64 -5.12
N LEU A 732 31.62 14.83 -5.36
CA LEU A 732 32.92 14.99 -6.04
C LEU A 732 34.08 14.53 -5.15
N LYS A 733 34.15 13.22 -4.91
CA LYS A 733 35.16 12.53 -4.10
C LYS A 733 35.85 11.46 -4.94
N PRO A 734 37.09 11.09 -4.61
CA PRO A 734 37.86 10.09 -5.37
C PRO A 734 37.48 8.64 -5.04
N ASP A 735 36.38 8.40 -4.32
CA ASP A 735 35.91 7.06 -3.96
C ASP A 735 35.26 6.35 -5.17
N GLU A 736 35.49 5.04 -5.32
CA GLU A 736 35.04 4.24 -6.48
C GLU A 736 33.55 4.40 -6.80
N GLY A 737 32.67 4.28 -5.80
CA GLY A 737 31.22 4.42 -5.98
C GLY A 737 30.78 5.85 -6.36
N ASP A 738 31.46 6.87 -5.83
CA ASP A 738 31.18 8.27 -6.17
C ASP A 738 31.68 8.61 -7.57
N VAL A 739 32.87 8.14 -7.96
CA VAL A 739 33.38 8.28 -9.34
C VAL A 739 32.47 7.57 -10.34
N ALA A 740 32.02 6.35 -10.04
CA ALA A 740 31.08 5.64 -10.91
C ALA A 740 29.74 6.37 -11.03
N PHE A 741 29.22 6.94 -9.93
CA PHE A 741 28.03 7.80 -9.95
C PHE A 741 28.22 9.06 -10.80
N ILE A 742 29.38 9.74 -10.70
CA ILE A 742 29.71 10.91 -11.51
C ILE A 742 29.74 10.55 -13.00
N LEU A 743 30.36 9.42 -13.36
CA LEU A 743 30.45 8.95 -14.74
C LEU A 743 29.07 8.61 -15.32
N TYR A 744 28.25 7.91 -14.54
CA TYR A 744 26.87 7.62 -14.92
C TYR A 744 26.05 8.89 -15.08
N ALA A 745 26.11 9.82 -14.12
CA ALA A 745 25.44 11.12 -14.22
C ALA A 745 25.88 11.88 -15.49
N SER A 746 27.18 11.90 -15.77
CA SER A 746 27.73 12.59 -16.94
C SER A 746 27.26 11.96 -18.26
N TYR A 747 27.21 10.63 -18.32
CA TYR A 747 26.62 9.91 -19.44
C TYR A 747 25.14 10.26 -19.64
N VAL A 748 24.34 10.22 -18.58
CA VAL A 748 22.89 10.50 -18.63
C VAL A 748 22.61 11.94 -19.04
N LEU A 749 23.30 12.91 -18.45
CA LEU A 749 23.09 14.32 -18.75
C LEU A 749 23.50 14.72 -20.18
N THR A 750 24.42 13.99 -20.81
CA THR A 750 24.78 14.19 -22.22
C THR A 750 23.87 13.45 -23.19
N ALA A 751 23.01 12.54 -22.71
CA ALA A 751 22.21 11.64 -23.53
C ALA A 751 20.99 12.27 -24.22
N PHE A 752 20.52 13.42 -23.71
CA PHE A 752 19.32 14.07 -24.24
C PHE A 752 19.58 14.76 -25.60
N PRO A 753 18.63 14.63 -26.55
CA PRO A 753 18.75 15.26 -27.86
C PRO A 753 18.62 16.78 -27.77
N GLU A 754 19.22 17.47 -28.75
CA GLU A 754 19.28 18.93 -28.81
C GLU A 754 17.89 19.57 -28.99
N GLU A 755 16.96 18.87 -29.64
CA GLU A 755 15.60 19.39 -29.89
C GLU A 755 14.83 19.71 -28.59
N LEU A 756 15.22 19.14 -27.44
CA LEU A 756 14.56 19.39 -26.16
C LEU A 756 14.95 20.71 -25.49
N LYS A 757 16.00 21.39 -25.95
CA LYS A 757 16.51 22.62 -25.31
C LYS A 757 15.45 23.72 -25.15
N GLY A 758 14.49 23.82 -26.07
CA GLY A 758 13.42 24.81 -26.00
C GLY A 758 12.41 24.56 -24.87
N SER A 759 12.10 23.30 -24.56
CA SER A 759 11.14 22.92 -23.50
C SER A 759 11.80 22.58 -22.17
N VAL A 760 13.10 22.29 -22.18
CA VAL A 760 13.92 21.89 -21.03
C VAL A 760 15.25 22.67 -21.06
N PRO A 761 15.25 23.96 -20.69
CA PRO A 761 16.45 24.80 -20.76
C PRO A 761 17.60 24.30 -19.86
N GLU A 762 17.28 23.53 -18.80
CA GLU A 762 18.25 22.91 -17.90
C GLU A 762 19.28 22.00 -18.63
N LEU A 763 18.96 21.48 -19.82
CA LEU A 763 19.84 20.61 -20.60
C LEU A 763 21.14 21.29 -21.06
N ALA A 764 21.11 22.60 -21.34
CA ALA A 764 22.31 23.33 -21.75
C ALA A 764 23.33 23.35 -20.60
N ARG A 765 22.87 23.65 -19.38
CA ARG A 765 23.69 23.63 -18.17
C ARG A 765 24.13 22.21 -17.82
N ALA A 766 23.27 21.22 -18.00
CA ALA A 766 23.58 19.81 -17.75
C ALA A 766 24.77 19.31 -18.59
N LYS A 767 24.86 19.67 -19.89
CA LYS A 767 25.99 19.30 -20.75
C LYS A 767 27.31 19.97 -20.33
N GLU A 768 27.26 21.23 -19.93
CA GLU A 768 28.43 21.96 -19.42
C GLU A 768 28.96 21.32 -18.13
N LEU A 769 28.05 21.03 -17.19
CA LEU A 769 28.39 20.37 -15.93
C LEU A 769 28.94 18.96 -16.18
N ALA A 770 28.32 18.16 -17.04
CA ALA A 770 28.81 16.83 -17.39
C ALA A 770 30.25 16.86 -17.93
N LYS A 771 30.60 17.85 -18.76
CA LYS A 771 31.99 18.04 -19.22
C LYS A 771 32.95 18.33 -18.06
N SER A 772 32.54 19.19 -17.12
CA SER A 772 33.35 19.49 -15.93
C SER A 772 33.54 18.27 -15.03
N TRP A 773 32.49 17.46 -14.88
CA TRP A 773 32.49 16.25 -14.06
C TRP A 773 33.32 15.12 -14.67
N LEU A 774 33.24 14.92 -15.99
CA LEU A 774 34.14 14.00 -16.70
C LEU A 774 35.60 14.42 -16.56
N THR A 775 35.87 15.73 -16.55
CA THR A 775 37.23 16.26 -16.36
C THR A 775 37.72 16.03 -14.93
N PHE A 776 36.83 16.12 -13.93
CA PHE A 776 37.13 15.73 -12.55
C PHE A 776 37.41 14.23 -12.45
N ALA A 777 36.50 13.38 -12.94
CA ALA A 777 36.62 11.94 -12.90
C ALA A 777 37.91 11.45 -13.58
N ALA A 778 38.30 12.06 -14.71
CA ALA A 778 39.55 11.73 -15.42
C ALA A 778 40.82 11.89 -14.57
N LYS A 779 40.81 12.66 -13.47
CA LYS A 779 41.93 12.75 -12.53
C LYS A 779 42.06 11.54 -11.59
N HIS A 780 41.04 10.68 -11.59
CA HIS A 780 40.89 9.53 -10.71
C HIS A 780 40.62 8.26 -11.53
N ASP A 781 41.34 8.08 -12.65
CA ASP A 781 41.15 6.97 -13.60
C ASP A 781 41.22 5.58 -12.95
N ARG A 782 42.03 5.41 -11.89
CA ARG A 782 42.14 4.17 -11.11
C ARG A 782 40.85 3.73 -10.43
N ALA A 783 39.92 4.66 -10.21
CA ALA A 783 38.62 4.40 -9.61
C ALA A 783 37.54 4.04 -10.65
N PHE A 784 37.88 4.01 -11.95
CA PHE A 784 36.92 3.69 -13.00
C PHE A 784 36.72 2.17 -13.07
N THR A 785 35.47 1.76 -12.95
CA THR A 785 35.03 0.44 -13.41
C THR A 785 35.05 0.36 -14.94
N ARG A 786 34.94 -0.83 -15.51
CA ARG A 786 34.79 -1.02 -16.96
C ARG A 786 33.56 -0.29 -17.49
N LEU A 787 32.45 -0.36 -16.76
CA LEU A 787 31.24 0.39 -17.07
C LEU A 787 31.48 1.90 -17.01
N GLY A 788 32.24 2.37 -16.02
CA GLY A 788 32.68 3.76 -15.94
C GLY A 788 33.45 4.22 -17.18
N HIS A 789 34.40 3.43 -17.67
CA HIS A 789 35.12 3.71 -18.92
C HIS A 789 34.17 3.77 -20.13
N ALA A 790 33.20 2.85 -20.20
CA ALA A 790 32.22 2.85 -21.28
C ALA A 790 31.31 4.11 -21.22
N TYR A 791 30.84 4.50 -20.03
CA TYR A 791 30.08 5.74 -19.83
C TYR A 791 30.88 6.97 -20.24
N ALA A 792 32.16 7.05 -19.82
CA ALA A 792 33.06 8.12 -20.22
C ALA A 792 33.23 8.18 -21.75
N SER A 793 33.46 7.03 -22.39
CA SER A 793 33.62 6.92 -23.84
C SER A 793 32.41 7.52 -24.57
N TYR A 794 31.20 7.08 -24.22
CA TYR A 794 29.99 7.54 -24.89
C TYR A 794 29.71 9.02 -24.58
N ALA A 795 29.93 9.47 -23.34
CA ALA A 795 29.74 10.87 -22.98
C ALA A 795 30.70 11.80 -23.77
N TRP A 796 31.98 11.44 -23.89
CA TRP A 796 32.94 12.20 -24.71
C TRP A 796 32.59 12.21 -26.20
N ARG A 797 32.08 11.09 -26.73
CA ARG A 797 31.55 11.03 -28.10
C ARG A 797 30.42 12.03 -28.32
N ARG A 798 29.48 12.13 -27.38
CA ARG A 798 28.34 13.08 -27.44
C ARG A 798 28.75 14.54 -27.24
N LEU A 799 29.88 14.78 -26.57
CA LEU A 799 30.50 16.10 -26.41
C LEU A 799 31.40 16.49 -27.61
N GLY A 800 31.56 15.61 -28.60
CA GLY A 800 32.35 15.86 -29.81
C GLY A 800 33.84 15.51 -29.72
N ASP A 801 34.33 15.00 -28.58
CA ASP A 801 35.74 14.62 -28.41
C ASP A 801 35.94 13.13 -28.73
N VAL A 802 35.97 12.82 -30.03
CA VAL A 802 36.07 11.44 -30.54
C VAL A 802 37.37 10.76 -30.12
N LYS A 803 38.47 11.51 -30.02
CA LYS A 803 39.78 10.96 -29.64
C LYS A 803 39.75 10.42 -28.20
N LYS A 804 39.19 11.19 -27.26
CA LYS A 804 38.99 10.70 -25.88
C LYS A 804 38.00 9.54 -25.86
N ALA A 805 36.92 9.63 -26.63
CA ALA A 805 35.92 8.57 -26.69
C ALA A 805 36.53 7.21 -27.09
N GLU A 806 37.37 7.19 -28.12
CA GLU A 806 38.10 6.00 -28.56
C GLU A 806 39.08 5.49 -27.48
N ALA A 807 39.83 6.38 -26.83
CA ALA A 807 40.78 6.00 -25.78
C ALA A 807 40.10 5.35 -24.56
N TYR A 808 38.94 5.87 -24.13
CA TYR A 808 38.16 5.25 -23.05
C TYR A 808 37.51 3.93 -23.50
N LEU A 809 37.11 3.81 -24.78
CA LEU A 809 36.61 2.55 -25.31
C LEU A 809 37.71 1.47 -25.33
N ASP A 810 38.93 1.81 -25.71
CA ASP A 810 40.07 0.87 -25.67
C ASP A 810 40.31 0.34 -24.26
N ARG A 811 40.26 1.23 -23.24
CA ARG A 811 40.34 0.83 -21.83
C ARG A 811 39.18 -0.09 -21.42
N ALA A 812 37.95 0.24 -21.83
CA ALA A 812 36.78 -0.56 -21.49
C ALA A 812 36.77 -1.94 -22.18
N MET A 813 37.39 -2.04 -23.36
CA MET A 813 37.52 -3.27 -24.16
C MET A 813 38.77 -4.09 -23.81
N ASP A 814 39.65 -3.57 -22.95
CA ASP A 814 40.88 -4.26 -22.53
C ASP A 814 40.54 -5.57 -21.77
N ALA A 815 41.45 -6.54 -21.83
CA ALA A 815 41.30 -7.87 -21.24
C ALA A 815 40.04 -8.67 -21.66
N ALA A 816 39.40 -8.32 -22.78
CA ALA A 816 38.32 -9.11 -23.37
C ALA A 816 38.83 -10.51 -23.74
N ARG A 817 38.07 -11.54 -23.35
CA ARG A 817 38.34 -12.95 -23.65
C ARG A 817 37.31 -13.48 -24.63
N HIS A 818 37.65 -14.55 -25.33
CA HIS A 818 36.73 -15.24 -26.22
C HIS A 818 36.74 -16.74 -25.94
N ASP A 819 35.55 -17.34 -25.94
CA ASP A 819 35.33 -18.77 -25.79
C ASP A 819 34.18 -19.21 -26.72
N ASP A 820 34.29 -20.40 -27.31
CA ASP A 820 33.35 -20.89 -28.32
C ASP A 820 31.93 -21.12 -27.78
N LEU A 821 31.79 -21.41 -26.48
CA LEU A 821 30.50 -21.67 -25.83
C LEU A 821 29.83 -20.35 -25.41
N THR A 822 30.57 -19.50 -24.71
CA THR A 822 30.05 -18.31 -24.04
C THR A 822 30.22 -17.02 -24.84
N GLY A 823 31.05 -16.99 -25.88
CA GLY A 823 31.29 -15.82 -26.73
C GLY A 823 32.42 -14.92 -26.22
N THR A 824 32.36 -13.63 -26.54
CA THR A 824 33.33 -12.63 -26.07
C THR A 824 32.85 -12.05 -24.75
N TYR A 825 33.69 -12.05 -23.72
CA TYR A 825 33.33 -11.66 -22.35
C TYR A 825 34.52 -11.14 -21.55
N TRP A 826 34.24 -10.67 -20.33
CA TRP A 826 35.25 -10.26 -19.37
C TRP A 826 35.12 -11.05 -18.07
N THR A 827 36.23 -11.21 -17.36
CA THR A 827 36.16 -11.66 -15.97
C THR A 827 35.42 -10.59 -15.14
N PRO A 828 34.45 -11.00 -14.30
CA PRO A 828 33.76 -10.10 -13.38
C PRO A 828 34.73 -9.22 -12.59
N GLU A 829 34.42 -7.93 -12.50
CA GLU A 829 35.21 -7.00 -11.68
C GLU A 829 34.90 -7.20 -10.19
N LYS A 830 35.77 -6.70 -9.32
CA LYS A 830 35.51 -6.71 -7.87
C LYS A 830 34.19 -5.97 -7.60
N ASN A 831 33.32 -6.56 -6.78
CA ASN A 831 31.99 -6.01 -6.47
C ASN A 831 31.03 -5.92 -7.68
N SER A 832 31.08 -6.82 -8.66
CA SER A 832 30.21 -6.76 -9.86
C SER A 832 28.69 -6.95 -9.62
N TRP A 833 28.27 -6.97 -8.35
CA TRP A 833 26.88 -7.05 -7.91
C TRP A 833 26.28 -5.70 -7.50
N VAL A 834 27.10 -4.64 -7.39
CA VAL A 834 26.62 -3.28 -7.11
C VAL A 834 26.13 -2.62 -8.39
N TRP A 835 25.19 -1.69 -8.27
CA TRP A 835 24.47 -1.14 -9.41
C TRP A 835 25.35 -0.48 -10.50
N TYR A 836 26.54 0.00 -10.14
CA TYR A 836 27.49 0.71 -11.01
C TYR A 836 28.59 -0.17 -11.59
N ASN A 837 28.56 -1.49 -11.29
CA ASN A 837 29.55 -2.45 -11.76
C ASN A 837 28.93 -3.77 -12.24
N ASP A 838 27.63 -3.75 -12.58
CA ASP A 838 26.91 -4.96 -12.98
C ASP A 838 27.47 -5.54 -14.30
N ASP A 839 27.89 -6.81 -14.30
CA ASP A 839 28.53 -7.42 -15.47
C ASP A 839 27.61 -7.44 -16.71
N LEU A 840 26.31 -7.73 -16.52
CA LEU A 840 25.36 -7.87 -17.63
C LEU A 840 25.02 -6.52 -18.24
N GLU A 841 24.81 -5.52 -17.40
CA GLU A 841 24.59 -4.16 -17.86
C GLU A 841 25.84 -3.54 -18.48
N THR A 842 27.01 -3.82 -17.90
CA THR A 842 28.31 -3.44 -18.47
C THR A 842 28.42 -3.97 -19.88
N HIS A 843 28.09 -5.26 -20.05
CA HIS A 843 28.15 -5.92 -21.35
C HIS A 843 27.17 -5.35 -22.35
N ALA A 844 25.90 -5.19 -21.96
CA ALA A 844 24.87 -4.58 -22.80
C ALA A 844 25.25 -3.16 -23.23
N PHE A 845 25.81 -2.38 -22.30
CA PHE A 845 26.26 -1.03 -22.58
C PHE A 845 27.50 -0.99 -23.50
N LEU A 846 28.45 -1.89 -23.30
CA LEU A 846 29.64 -2.02 -24.16
C LEU A 846 29.29 -2.40 -25.59
N ILE A 847 28.26 -3.25 -25.80
CA ILE A 847 27.74 -3.52 -27.15
C ILE A 847 27.34 -2.20 -27.82
N ARG A 848 26.55 -1.37 -27.13
CA ARG A 848 26.07 -0.08 -27.67
C ARG A 848 27.22 0.91 -27.91
N ALA A 849 28.16 1.01 -26.98
CA ALA A 849 29.33 1.88 -27.10
C ALA A 849 30.22 1.44 -28.28
N LEU A 850 30.61 0.16 -28.32
CA LEU A 850 31.44 -0.40 -29.39
C LEU A 850 30.76 -0.26 -30.74
N GLN A 851 29.45 -0.54 -30.83
CA GLN A 851 28.71 -0.41 -32.09
C GLN A 851 28.50 1.05 -32.53
N THR A 852 28.63 2.02 -31.63
CA THR A 852 28.54 3.45 -31.94
C THR A 852 29.86 4.00 -32.46
N LEU A 853 30.99 3.54 -31.92
CA LEU A 853 32.33 3.98 -32.34
C LEU A 853 32.93 3.10 -33.45
N ARG A 854 32.80 1.77 -33.34
CA ARG A 854 33.41 0.74 -34.20
C ARG A 854 32.39 -0.31 -34.66
N PRO A 855 31.41 0.05 -35.53
CA PRO A 855 30.31 -0.84 -35.93
C PRO A 855 30.74 -2.12 -36.69
N LYS A 856 31.99 -2.21 -37.15
CA LYS A 856 32.54 -3.37 -37.89
C LYS A 856 33.44 -4.27 -37.03
N ASP A 857 33.52 -4.05 -35.71
CA ASP A 857 34.34 -4.87 -34.82
C ASP A 857 33.82 -6.31 -34.74
N ALA A 858 34.68 -7.28 -35.04
CA ALA A 858 34.31 -8.70 -35.08
C ALA A 858 33.86 -9.24 -33.71
N ARG A 859 34.25 -8.59 -32.60
CA ARG A 859 33.88 -9.02 -31.25
C ARG A 859 32.41 -8.79 -30.92
N LEU A 860 31.70 -7.92 -31.64
CA LEU A 860 30.28 -7.62 -31.41
C LEU A 860 29.42 -8.88 -31.43
N ALA A 861 29.66 -9.79 -32.39
CA ALA A 861 28.96 -11.07 -32.50
C ALA A 861 29.15 -11.94 -31.25
N GLY A 862 30.40 -12.08 -30.78
CA GLY A 862 30.71 -12.81 -29.57
C GLY A 862 30.15 -12.14 -28.31
N MET A 863 30.08 -10.82 -28.25
CA MET A 863 29.47 -10.11 -27.12
C MET A 863 27.95 -10.33 -27.06
N VAL A 864 27.26 -10.31 -28.20
CA VAL A 864 25.83 -10.65 -28.28
C VAL A 864 25.59 -12.11 -27.87
N GLN A 865 26.45 -13.04 -28.28
CA GLN A 865 26.41 -14.43 -27.84
C GLN A 865 26.49 -14.54 -26.31
N TRP A 866 27.42 -13.83 -25.66
CA TRP A 866 27.55 -13.85 -24.20
C TRP A 866 26.34 -13.25 -23.49
N LEU A 867 25.81 -12.13 -24.00
CA LEU A 867 24.63 -11.50 -23.44
C LEU A 867 23.47 -12.50 -23.40
N LEU A 868 23.23 -13.21 -24.50
CA LEU A 868 22.15 -14.19 -24.60
C LEU A 868 22.42 -15.48 -23.81
N PHE A 869 23.68 -15.92 -23.72
CA PHE A 869 24.08 -17.05 -22.89
C PHE A 869 23.73 -16.81 -21.41
N ASN A 870 23.82 -15.56 -20.95
CA ASN A 870 23.48 -15.15 -19.58
C ASN A 870 21.98 -14.84 -19.38
N ARG A 871 21.11 -15.17 -20.35
CA ARG A 871 19.66 -15.05 -20.23
C ARG A 871 19.10 -16.20 -19.37
N LYS A 872 18.26 -15.88 -18.39
CA LYS A 872 17.57 -16.82 -17.50
C LYS A 872 16.11 -16.95 -17.96
N GLY A 873 15.78 -18.00 -18.73
CA GLY A 873 14.45 -18.17 -19.32
C GLY A 873 14.20 -17.14 -20.43
N THR A 874 13.14 -16.33 -20.33
CA THR A 874 12.84 -15.28 -21.32
C THR A 874 13.49 -13.92 -21.01
N VAL A 875 14.21 -13.80 -19.90
CA VAL A 875 14.67 -12.53 -19.33
C VAL A 875 16.10 -12.62 -18.81
N TRP A 876 16.70 -11.51 -18.43
CA TRP A 876 18.00 -11.48 -17.75
C TRP A 876 17.82 -11.42 -16.24
N LYS A 877 18.94 -11.45 -15.51
CA LYS A 877 18.95 -11.59 -14.04
C LYS A 877 18.13 -10.55 -13.27
N SER A 878 17.73 -9.45 -13.91
CA SER A 878 16.89 -8.41 -13.32
C SER A 878 16.09 -7.63 -14.37
N THR A 879 15.13 -6.82 -13.92
CA THR A 879 14.37 -5.87 -14.77
C THR A 879 15.29 -4.87 -15.47
N LYS A 880 16.27 -4.31 -14.74
CA LYS A 880 17.29 -3.39 -15.28
C LYS A 880 18.18 -4.04 -16.34
N ALA A 881 18.74 -5.21 -16.05
CA ALA A 881 19.57 -5.94 -17.02
C ALA A 881 18.76 -6.37 -18.25
N SER A 882 17.48 -6.75 -18.06
CA SER A 882 16.59 -7.12 -19.15
C SER A 882 16.28 -5.94 -20.06
N ALA A 883 16.00 -4.76 -19.50
CA ALA A 883 15.80 -3.54 -20.28
C ALA A 883 17.08 -3.15 -21.05
N ALA A 884 18.24 -3.17 -20.39
CA ALA A 884 19.53 -2.88 -21.03
C ALA A 884 19.85 -3.85 -22.18
N ALA A 885 19.61 -5.15 -21.97
CA ALA A 885 19.79 -6.17 -23.00
C ALA A 885 18.84 -5.97 -24.18
N VAL A 886 17.57 -5.63 -23.92
CA VAL A 886 16.59 -5.30 -24.98
C VAL A 886 17.11 -4.15 -25.85
N PHE A 887 17.56 -3.05 -25.26
CA PHE A 887 18.08 -1.91 -26.03
C PHE A 887 19.33 -2.27 -26.82
N ALA A 888 20.28 -2.98 -26.21
CA ALA A 888 21.51 -3.39 -26.90
C ALA A 888 21.25 -4.34 -28.08
N LEU A 889 20.34 -5.31 -27.93
CA LEU A 889 19.97 -6.25 -28.98
C LEU A 889 19.21 -5.56 -30.12
N LEU A 890 18.32 -4.60 -29.80
CA LEU A 890 17.62 -3.79 -30.81
C LEU A 890 18.60 -3.00 -31.66
N ASP A 891 19.52 -2.27 -31.01
CA ASP A 891 20.55 -1.49 -31.71
C ASP A 891 21.41 -2.41 -32.59
N PHE A 892 21.82 -3.57 -32.07
CA PHE A 892 22.59 -4.56 -32.83
C PHE A 892 21.86 -5.04 -34.08
N MET A 893 20.59 -5.43 -33.94
CA MET A 893 19.78 -5.94 -35.05
C MET A 893 19.52 -4.88 -36.13
N GLU A 894 19.25 -3.63 -35.74
CA GLU A 894 18.99 -2.53 -36.67
C GLU A 894 20.20 -2.27 -37.59
N LYS A 895 21.43 -2.23 -37.03
CA LYS A 895 22.62 -1.92 -37.83
C LYS A 895 23.20 -3.11 -38.60
N THR A 896 22.92 -4.35 -38.18
CA THR A 896 23.43 -5.56 -38.86
C THR A 896 22.49 -6.10 -39.95
N GLY A 897 21.26 -5.60 -40.02
CA GLY A 897 20.24 -6.10 -40.94
C GLY A 897 19.71 -7.49 -40.56
N ALA A 898 19.94 -7.95 -39.32
CA ALA A 898 19.41 -9.22 -38.82
C ALA A 898 17.86 -9.25 -38.77
N LEU A 899 17.22 -8.08 -38.84
CA LEU A 899 15.78 -7.90 -38.96
C LEU A 899 15.17 -8.37 -40.30
N SER A 900 15.99 -8.79 -41.29
CA SER A 900 15.53 -9.07 -42.66
C SER A 900 15.95 -10.42 -43.29
N LYS A 901 16.57 -11.35 -42.54
CA LYS A 901 16.95 -12.71 -43.01
C LYS A 901 16.46 -13.86 -42.10
N GLY A 902 16.19 -15.04 -42.66
CA GLY A 902 15.65 -16.22 -41.95
C GLY A 902 16.68 -17.31 -41.63
N ASP A 903 16.33 -18.27 -40.75
CA ASP A 903 17.13 -19.41 -40.31
C ASP A 903 16.38 -20.75 -40.49
N THR A 904 17.10 -21.87 -40.55
CA THR A 904 16.56 -23.24 -40.59
C THR A 904 17.16 -24.08 -39.47
N PHE A 905 16.35 -24.93 -38.83
CA PHE A 905 16.72 -25.79 -37.70
C PHE A 905 16.36 -27.25 -37.96
N THR A 906 17.19 -28.18 -37.49
CA THR A 906 16.91 -29.63 -37.49
C THR A 906 17.24 -30.21 -36.12
N VAL A 907 16.33 -30.99 -35.54
CA VAL A 907 16.39 -31.48 -34.16
C VAL A 907 16.30 -33.00 -34.09
N ARG A 908 17.09 -33.62 -33.19
CA ARG A 908 16.99 -35.04 -32.82
C ARG A 908 17.01 -35.22 -31.31
N TRP A 909 16.03 -35.93 -30.73
CA TRP A 909 15.92 -36.12 -29.26
C TRP A 909 15.12 -37.37 -28.85
N GLY A 910 15.76 -38.34 -28.19
CA GLY A 910 15.06 -39.53 -27.65
C GLY A 910 14.17 -40.28 -28.66
N GLY A 911 14.63 -40.41 -29.91
CA GLY A 911 13.86 -41.00 -31.03
C GLY A 911 13.05 -40.01 -31.88
N LEU A 912 12.87 -38.76 -31.44
CA LEU A 912 12.27 -37.67 -32.22
C LEU A 912 13.25 -37.15 -33.29
N SER A 913 12.75 -36.85 -34.49
CA SER A 913 13.45 -36.08 -35.54
C SER A 913 12.51 -35.05 -36.15
N ASP A 914 12.90 -33.78 -36.18
CA ASP A 914 12.05 -32.67 -36.65
C ASP A 914 12.88 -31.58 -37.37
N ALA A 915 12.27 -30.74 -38.20
CA ALA A 915 12.92 -29.62 -38.88
C ALA A 915 11.98 -28.41 -39.02
N ALA A 916 12.51 -27.19 -38.85
CA ALA A 916 11.75 -25.96 -38.90
C ALA A 916 12.49 -24.86 -39.67
N GLN A 917 11.79 -24.13 -40.52
CA GLN A 917 12.30 -22.93 -41.19
C GLN A 917 11.62 -21.70 -40.58
N VAL A 918 12.40 -20.67 -40.24
CA VAL A 918 11.95 -19.45 -39.58
C VAL A 918 12.44 -18.25 -40.39
N GLY A 919 11.55 -17.61 -41.12
CA GLY A 919 11.79 -16.33 -41.78
C GLY A 919 12.01 -15.16 -40.79
N PRO A 920 12.59 -14.03 -41.24
CA PRO A 920 12.90 -12.86 -40.40
C PRO A 920 11.69 -12.18 -39.76
N ALA A 921 10.51 -12.46 -40.31
CA ALA A 921 9.23 -11.88 -39.93
C ALA A 921 8.22 -13.00 -39.59
N ASP A 922 8.68 -14.24 -39.40
CA ASP A 922 7.80 -15.35 -39.08
C ASP A 922 7.43 -15.32 -37.60
N TRP A 923 6.15 -15.05 -37.33
CA TRP A 923 5.57 -15.33 -36.04
C TRP A 923 5.26 -16.82 -35.97
N LEU A 924 6.03 -17.56 -35.15
CA LEU A 924 5.78 -18.98 -34.96
C LEU A 924 4.49 -19.18 -34.16
N GLU A 925 3.48 -19.80 -34.79
CA GLU A 925 2.22 -20.15 -34.11
C GLU A 925 2.43 -21.14 -32.96
N ARG A 926 3.52 -21.91 -32.99
CA ARG A 926 3.96 -22.81 -31.92
C ARG A 926 5.47 -22.62 -31.68
N PRO A 927 5.94 -22.51 -30.43
CA PRO A 927 7.38 -22.45 -30.14
C PRO A 927 8.06 -23.72 -30.66
N LEU A 928 9.33 -23.62 -31.07
CA LEU A 928 10.16 -24.80 -31.41
C LEU A 928 10.53 -25.54 -30.12
N ARG A 929 9.56 -26.22 -29.54
CA ARG A 929 9.63 -26.86 -28.24
C ARG A 929 9.01 -28.24 -28.31
N TRP A 930 9.70 -29.18 -27.66
CA TRP A 930 9.26 -30.55 -27.49
C TRP A 930 9.32 -30.88 -26.00
N THR A 931 8.25 -31.47 -25.49
CA THR A 931 8.04 -31.66 -24.06
C THR A 931 7.64 -33.10 -23.77
N ARG A 932 8.13 -33.64 -22.66
CA ARG A 932 7.73 -34.94 -22.11
C ARG A 932 7.40 -34.77 -20.62
N SER A 933 6.33 -35.40 -20.18
CA SER A 933 5.88 -35.42 -18.78
C SER A 933 5.78 -36.87 -18.29
N GLY A 934 6.18 -37.13 -17.04
CA GLY A 934 6.12 -38.48 -16.44
C GLY A 934 7.40 -39.32 -16.57
N GLN A 935 7.26 -40.65 -16.73
CA GLN A 935 8.40 -41.59 -16.72
C GLN A 935 9.34 -41.38 -17.91
N ARG A 936 10.63 -41.43 -17.61
CA ARG A 936 11.76 -41.09 -18.49
C ARG A 936 12.52 -42.33 -18.98
N SER A 937 13.30 -42.17 -20.04
CA SER A 937 14.32 -43.12 -20.47
C SER A 937 15.72 -42.50 -20.46
N ALA A 938 16.77 -43.32 -20.42
CA ALA A 938 18.16 -42.85 -20.54
C ALA A 938 18.43 -42.11 -21.86
N ALA A 939 17.67 -42.42 -22.92
CA ALA A 939 17.78 -41.77 -24.23
C ALA A 939 17.31 -40.31 -24.24
N ASP A 940 16.61 -39.87 -23.18
CA ASP A 940 16.07 -38.51 -23.09
C ASP A 940 17.07 -37.51 -22.51
N ALA A 941 18.19 -38.01 -21.96
CA ALA A 941 19.26 -37.19 -21.39
C ALA A 941 20.12 -36.47 -22.44
N GLU A 942 20.00 -36.81 -23.72
CA GLU A 942 20.80 -36.25 -24.81
C GLU A 942 19.96 -35.78 -26.01
N ALA A 943 20.20 -34.56 -26.49
CA ALA A 943 19.55 -33.97 -27.65
C ALA A 943 20.56 -33.33 -28.61
N THR A 944 20.26 -33.31 -29.92
CA THR A 944 21.11 -32.68 -30.95
C THR A 944 20.31 -31.67 -31.77
N VAL A 945 20.86 -30.47 -31.99
CA VAL A 945 20.26 -29.40 -32.80
C VAL A 945 21.27 -28.92 -33.86
N THR A 946 20.81 -28.79 -35.10
CA THR A 946 21.56 -28.24 -36.24
C THR A 946 20.89 -26.97 -36.75
N LYS A 947 21.66 -25.92 -37.05
CA LYS A 947 21.17 -24.63 -37.56
C LYS A 947 21.83 -24.31 -38.90
N SER A 948 21.10 -23.66 -39.80
CA SER A 948 21.64 -22.95 -40.95
C SER A 948 21.03 -21.54 -41.10
N GLY A 949 21.85 -20.54 -41.42
CA GLY A 949 21.43 -19.15 -41.61
C GLY A 949 22.19 -18.12 -40.76
N PRO A 950 21.98 -16.80 -40.98
CA PRO A 950 22.78 -15.74 -40.38
C PRO A 950 22.35 -15.31 -38.96
N GLY A 951 21.20 -15.77 -38.46
CA GLY A 951 20.70 -15.37 -37.14
C GLY A 951 21.44 -16.04 -35.98
N PHE A 952 21.22 -15.53 -34.76
CA PHE A 952 21.63 -16.18 -33.53
C PHE A 952 20.45 -16.91 -32.91
N ALA A 953 20.66 -18.12 -32.43
CA ALA A 953 19.64 -18.92 -31.76
C ALA A 953 20.25 -19.69 -30.57
N PHE A 954 19.38 -20.16 -29.68
CA PHE A 954 19.78 -21.00 -28.55
C PHE A 954 18.98 -22.28 -28.56
N ALA A 955 19.58 -23.37 -28.11
CA ALA A 955 18.87 -24.58 -27.76
C ALA A 955 19.07 -24.87 -26.27
N SER A 956 18.02 -25.32 -25.59
CA SER A 956 18.06 -25.72 -24.18
C SER A 956 17.40 -27.07 -23.96
N LEU A 957 17.96 -27.88 -23.06
CA LEU A 957 17.37 -29.10 -22.53
C LEU A 957 17.15 -28.89 -21.03
N THR A 958 15.90 -28.81 -20.60
CA THR A 958 15.49 -28.46 -19.24
C THR A 958 14.75 -29.61 -18.58
N HIS A 959 15.21 -30.02 -17.40
CA HIS A 959 14.59 -30.99 -16.51
C HIS A 959 14.08 -30.30 -15.25
N ILE A 960 12.82 -30.51 -14.92
CA ILE A 960 12.19 -29.99 -13.71
C ILE A 960 11.68 -31.16 -12.88
N TYR A 961 11.99 -31.15 -11.58
CA TYR A 961 11.60 -32.18 -10.64
C TYR A 961 11.35 -31.61 -9.24
N SER A 962 10.60 -32.34 -8.42
CA SER A 962 10.37 -31.99 -7.00
C SER A 962 10.82 -33.10 -6.07
N THR A 963 11.18 -32.71 -4.84
CA THR A 963 11.59 -33.63 -3.76
C THR A 963 10.82 -33.31 -2.46
N THR A 964 10.64 -34.31 -1.60
CA THR A 964 9.89 -34.21 -0.32
C THR A 964 10.80 -34.03 0.91
N SER A 965 12.12 -33.97 0.76
CA SER A 965 13.04 -33.75 1.88
C SER A 965 13.02 -32.29 2.31
N LEU A 966 12.95 -32.04 3.63
CA LEU A 966 13.29 -30.72 4.16
C LEU A 966 14.77 -30.47 3.84
N GLU A 967 15.06 -29.41 3.08
CA GLU A 967 16.43 -29.02 2.78
C GLU A 967 17.12 -28.51 4.05
N ASP A 968 18.39 -28.85 4.18
CA ASP A 968 19.28 -28.22 5.14
C ASP A 968 19.49 -26.74 4.78
N ALA A 969 19.98 -25.94 5.72
CA ALA A 969 20.37 -24.58 5.41
C ALA A 969 21.44 -24.55 4.31
N SER A 970 21.40 -23.51 3.46
CA SER A 970 22.44 -23.32 2.43
C SER A 970 23.82 -23.22 3.07
N ALA A 971 24.85 -23.77 2.42
CA ALA A 971 26.23 -23.64 2.87
C ALA A 971 26.62 -22.14 3.05
N PRO A 972 27.45 -21.80 4.05
CA PRO A 972 27.84 -20.41 4.29
C PRO A 972 28.53 -19.75 3.09
N GLY A 973 27.95 -18.66 2.58
CA GLY A 973 28.46 -17.90 1.43
C GLY A 973 28.73 -16.42 1.74
N LEU A 974 28.58 -15.55 0.74
CA LEU A 974 28.59 -14.09 0.93
C LEU A 974 27.40 -13.64 1.79
N LEU A 975 26.27 -14.34 1.65
CA LEU A 975 25.08 -14.27 2.48
C LEU A 975 24.94 -15.55 3.31
N THR A 976 24.37 -15.43 4.50
CA THR A 976 23.92 -16.55 5.32
C THR A 976 22.60 -16.17 5.97
N LEU A 977 21.68 -17.12 6.04
CA LEU A 977 20.36 -16.94 6.64
C LEU A 977 20.08 -18.08 7.62
N ASP A 978 19.99 -17.74 8.90
CA ASP A 978 19.50 -18.65 9.95
C ASP A 978 18.08 -18.26 10.35
N ARG A 979 17.23 -19.25 10.61
CA ARG A 979 15.86 -19.02 11.09
C ARG A 979 15.57 -19.90 12.29
N ARG A 980 15.15 -19.27 13.39
CA ARG A 980 14.76 -19.95 14.63
C ARG A 980 13.39 -19.51 15.09
N PHE A 981 12.70 -20.41 15.76
CA PHE A 981 11.37 -20.16 16.34
C PHE A 981 11.46 -20.16 17.86
N PHE A 982 10.70 -19.28 18.50
CA PHE A 982 10.63 -19.17 19.94
C PHE A 982 9.19 -19.08 20.41
N LYS A 983 8.83 -19.75 21.50
CA LYS A 983 7.60 -19.46 22.24
C LYS A 983 7.83 -18.25 23.14
N ARG A 984 6.95 -17.26 23.04
CA ARG A 984 6.99 -16.07 23.89
C ARG A 984 6.16 -16.30 25.14
N VAL A 985 6.82 -16.37 26.29
CA VAL A 985 6.21 -16.65 27.59
C VAL A 985 6.28 -15.42 28.47
N LYS A 986 5.18 -15.06 29.14
CA LYS A 986 5.15 -13.97 30.12
C LYS A 986 5.71 -14.47 31.45
N LYS A 987 6.73 -13.79 31.99
CA LYS A 987 7.34 -14.04 33.32
C LYS A 987 7.28 -12.74 34.13
N GLY A 988 6.31 -12.65 35.04
CA GLY A 988 5.99 -11.42 35.77
C GLY A 988 5.48 -10.34 34.82
N GLU A 989 6.10 -9.16 34.84
CA GLU A 989 5.82 -8.06 33.89
C GLU A 989 6.62 -8.16 32.57
N SER A 990 7.59 -9.06 32.50
CA SER A 990 8.49 -9.23 31.34
C SER A 990 8.11 -10.41 30.45
N TYR A 991 8.66 -10.46 29.24
CA TYR A 991 8.52 -11.60 28.33
C TYR A 991 9.87 -12.29 28.14
N SER A 992 9.89 -13.62 28.21
CA SER A 992 11.03 -14.46 27.83
C SER A 992 10.75 -15.22 26.53
N LEU A 993 11.80 -15.50 25.77
CA LEU A 993 11.72 -16.32 24.55
C LEU A 993 12.33 -17.70 24.83
N GLU A 994 11.52 -18.74 24.68
CA GLU A 994 11.93 -20.14 24.86
C GLU A 994 12.10 -20.77 23.48
N PRO A 995 13.27 -21.33 23.12
CA PRO A 995 13.52 -21.86 21.79
C PRO A 995 12.62 -23.06 21.49
N LEU A 996 12.20 -23.17 20.23
CA LEU A 996 11.42 -24.29 19.71
C LEU A 996 12.29 -25.08 18.73
N GLU A 997 12.30 -26.40 18.89
CA GLU A 997 12.90 -27.34 17.95
C GLU A 997 11.87 -27.81 16.91
N SER A 998 12.34 -28.32 15.77
CA SER A 998 11.42 -28.82 14.74
C SER A 998 10.61 -30.00 15.28
N GLY A 999 9.29 -29.95 15.12
CA GLY A 999 8.34 -30.88 15.72
C GLY A 999 7.86 -30.50 17.12
N ALA A 1000 8.29 -29.35 17.67
CA ALA A 1000 7.78 -28.85 18.94
C ALA A 1000 6.27 -28.54 18.90
N THR A 1001 5.64 -28.59 20.07
CA THR A 1001 4.21 -28.36 20.26
C THR A 1001 3.94 -26.98 20.87
N VAL A 1002 2.99 -26.24 20.30
CA VAL A 1002 2.44 -24.98 20.81
C VAL A 1002 0.92 -25.08 20.91
N LYS A 1003 0.27 -24.22 21.71
CA LYS A 1003 -1.19 -24.21 21.88
C LYS A 1003 -1.84 -23.09 21.08
N VAL A 1004 -3.09 -23.25 20.67
CA VAL A 1004 -3.89 -22.18 20.09
C VAL A 1004 -3.88 -20.95 21.01
N GLY A 1005 -3.57 -19.79 20.45
CA GLY A 1005 -3.45 -18.54 21.22
C GLY A 1005 -2.10 -18.29 21.89
N ASP A 1006 -1.12 -19.21 21.81
CA ASP A 1006 0.27 -18.86 22.13
C ASP A 1006 0.80 -17.75 21.19
N THR A 1007 1.93 -17.14 21.52
CA THR A 1007 2.67 -16.27 20.58
C THR A 1007 4.01 -16.94 20.24
N VAL A 1008 4.24 -17.17 18.95
CA VAL A 1008 5.51 -17.68 18.41
C VAL A 1008 6.25 -16.52 17.74
N VAL A 1009 7.53 -16.38 18.06
CA VAL A 1009 8.44 -15.40 17.46
C VAL A 1009 9.33 -16.12 16.46
N THR A 1010 9.27 -15.71 15.20
CA THR A 1010 10.24 -16.10 14.19
C THR A 1010 11.39 -15.11 14.22
N ARG A 1011 12.61 -15.59 14.41
CA ARG A 1011 13.84 -14.79 14.36
C ARG A 1011 14.66 -15.21 13.16
N LEU A 1012 14.86 -14.27 12.24
CA LEU A 1012 15.72 -14.40 11.07
C LEU A 1012 17.04 -13.71 11.40
N THR A 1013 18.16 -14.44 11.34
CA THR A 1013 19.50 -13.88 11.49
C THR A 1013 20.16 -13.85 10.12
N LEU A 1014 20.37 -12.66 9.60
CA LEU A 1014 20.98 -12.41 8.31
C LEU A 1014 22.44 -12.02 8.55
N THR A 1015 23.38 -12.74 7.94
CA THR A 1015 24.80 -12.38 7.97
C THR A 1015 25.26 -12.06 6.57
N SER A 1016 25.89 -10.90 6.39
CA SER A 1016 26.54 -10.52 5.15
C SER A 1016 28.04 -10.36 5.37
N ARG A 1017 28.86 -11.02 4.55
CA ARG A 1017 30.33 -10.89 4.53
C ARG A 1017 30.81 -9.75 3.64
N GLY A 1018 29.90 -9.05 2.97
CA GLY A 1018 30.19 -7.89 2.13
C GLY A 1018 29.05 -6.87 2.15
N GLN A 1019 29.17 -5.80 1.37
CA GLN A 1019 28.09 -4.83 1.20
C GLN A 1019 27.19 -5.28 0.05
N LEU A 1020 25.88 -5.32 0.28
CA LEU A 1020 24.89 -5.80 -0.67
C LEU A 1020 23.71 -4.84 -0.77
N GLU A 1021 23.14 -4.76 -1.97
CA GLU A 1021 22.05 -3.84 -2.30
C GLU A 1021 20.81 -4.59 -2.75
N TYR A 1022 19.65 -3.98 -2.45
CA TYR A 1022 18.34 -4.38 -2.96
C TYR A 1022 18.05 -5.87 -2.74
N LEU A 1023 18.10 -6.31 -1.49
CA LEU A 1023 17.80 -7.69 -1.08
C LEU A 1023 16.30 -7.89 -0.88
N HIS A 1024 15.83 -9.08 -1.23
CA HIS A 1024 14.49 -9.59 -0.95
C HIS A 1024 14.60 -10.84 -0.07
N LEU A 1025 13.98 -10.80 1.11
CA LEU A 1025 13.80 -11.94 2.00
C LEU A 1025 12.34 -12.39 1.98
N LYS A 1026 12.13 -13.68 1.76
CA LYS A 1026 10.84 -14.37 1.87
C LYS A 1026 10.87 -15.27 3.09
N ASP A 1027 9.94 -15.09 4.01
CA ASP A 1027 9.80 -15.96 5.18
C ASP A 1027 8.42 -16.65 5.20
N PRO A 1028 8.32 -17.91 4.75
CA PRO A 1028 7.08 -18.68 4.79
C PRO A 1028 6.55 -18.90 6.20
N ARG A 1029 5.23 -18.99 6.32
CA ARG A 1029 4.51 -19.30 7.56
C ARG A 1029 3.91 -20.71 7.50
N GLY A 1030 3.61 -21.29 8.65
CA GLY A 1030 2.76 -22.47 8.77
C GLY A 1030 1.29 -22.11 8.52
N ALA A 1031 0.54 -23.01 7.88
CA ALA A 1031 -0.85 -22.80 7.50
C ALA A 1031 -1.78 -22.46 8.69
N GLY A 1032 -1.60 -23.12 9.83
CA GLY A 1032 -2.39 -22.88 11.06
C GLY A 1032 -1.99 -21.64 11.86
N PHE A 1033 -1.20 -20.71 11.30
CA PHE A 1033 -0.68 -19.54 11.99
C PHE A 1033 -1.07 -18.23 11.29
N GLU A 1034 -1.38 -17.20 12.09
CA GLU A 1034 -1.70 -15.85 11.63
C GLU A 1034 -0.61 -14.86 12.06
N ALA A 1035 -0.28 -13.87 11.24
CA ALA A 1035 0.65 -12.80 11.64
C ALA A 1035 -0.02 -11.80 12.59
N GLU A 1036 0.73 -11.30 13.56
CA GLU A 1036 0.26 -10.19 14.41
C GLU A 1036 0.31 -8.84 13.66
N THR A 1037 1.31 -8.64 12.79
CA THR A 1037 1.41 -7.45 11.94
C THR A 1037 0.68 -7.67 10.62
N LEU A 1038 -0.34 -6.86 10.35
CA LEU A 1038 -1.20 -6.99 9.16
C LEU A 1038 -1.00 -5.87 8.13
N ARG A 1039 -0.10 -4.92 8.38
CA ARG A 1039 0.12 -3.74 7.55
C ARG A 1039 1.52 -3.74 6.97
N SER A 1040 1.62 -3.42 5.68
CA SER A 1040 2.90 -3.17 5.03
C SER A 1040 3.44 -1.79 5.40
N GLY A 1041 4.77 -1.62 5.41
CA GLY A 1041 5.38 -0.33 5.75
C GLY A 1041 6.91 -0.37 5.87
N TRP A 1042 7.50 0.82 6.03
CA TRP A 1042 8.93 0.96 6.31
C TRP A 1042 9.22 0.76 7.78
N SER A 1043 10.26 -0.04 8.07
CA SER A 1043 10.91 -0.11 9.38
C SER A 1043 12.33 0.44 9.28
N TRP A 1044 12.73 1.21 10.30
CA TRP A 1044 14.01 1.94 10.34
C TRP A 1044 14.96 1.45 11.46
N ASP A 1045 14.65 0.31 12.07
CA ASP A 1045 15.35 -0.26 13.21
C ASP A 1045 16.46 -1.24 12.81
N GLY A 1046 17.72 -0.89 13.05
CA GLY A 1046 18.90 -1.75 12.81
C GLY A 1046 19.26 -1.99 11.34
N LEU A 1047 18.27 -2.37 10.52
CA LEU A 1047 18.34 -2.55 9.07
C LEU A 1047 17.08 -1.98 8.42
N SER A 1048 17.26 -0.85 7.72
CA SER A 1048 16.18 -0.16 6.99
C SER A 1048 15.56 -1.07 5.93
N ARG A 1049 14.25 -1.30 6.01
CA ARG A 1049 13.55 -2.24 5.13
C ARG A 1049 12.07 -1.92 4.98
N TYR A 1050 11.48 -2.35 3.88
CA TYR A 1050 10.03 -2.38 3.69
C TYR A 1050 9.51 -3.79 3.98
N GLU A 1051 8.52 -3.91 4.85
CA GLU A 1051 7.89 -5.19 5.20
C GLU A 1051 6.51 -5.30 4.54
N GLU A 1052 6.22 -6.47 4.00
CA GLU A 1052 4.93 -6.81 3.40
C GLU A 1052 4.46 -8.18 3.94
N PRO A 1053 3.70 -8.20 5.05
CA PRO A 1053 3.09 -9.43 5.54
C PRO A 1053 1.95 -9.87 4.61
N ARG A 1054 1.98 -11.14 4.20
CA ARG A 1054 0.92 -11.83 3.44
C ARG A 1054 0.38 -13.01 4.26
N ASP A 1055 -0.62 -13.70 3.72
CA ASP A 1055 -1.23 -14.87 4.39
C ASP A 1055 -0.23 -16.01 4.58
N SER A 1056 0.50 -16.39 3.52
CA SER A 1056 1.40 -17.54 3.53
C SER A 1056 2.85 -17.24 3.89
N LEU A 1057 3.26 -15.96 3.88
CA LEU A 1057 4.64 -15.54 4.11
C LEU A 1057 4.73 -14.05 4.48
N THR A 1058 5.90 -13.62 4.93
CA THR A 1058 6.26 -12.20 5.04
C THR A 1058 7.41 -11.89 4.08
N ASN A 1059 7.28 -10.81 3.30
CA ASN A 1059 8.35 -10.28 2.44
C ASN A 1059 9.07 -9.13 3.15
N TYR A 1060 10.40 -9.09 3.04
CA TYR A 1060 11.22 -7.96 3.47
C TYR A 1060 12.08 -7.48 2.30
N PHE A 1061 12.06 -6.17 2.03
CA PHE A 1061 12.86 -5.52 0.99
C PHE A 1061 13.88 -4.59 1.63
N VAL A 1062 15.16 -4.91 1.50
CA VAL A 1062 16.27 -4.17 2.11
C VAL A 1062 17.01 -3.43 1.00
N ASN A 1063 17.07 -2.10 1.08
CA ASN A 1063 17.73 -1.28 0.05
C ASN A 1063 19.25 -1.42 0.09
N TRP A 1064 19.82 -1.40 1.29
CA TRP A 1064 21.25 -1.45 1.52
C TRP A 1064 21.53 -2.26 2.79
N MET A 1065 22.33 -3.32 2.67
CA MET A 1065 22.78 -4.16 3.76
C MET A 1065 24.31 -4.05 3.86
N PRO A 1066 24.83 -3.34 4.86
CA PRO A 1066 26.26 -3.35 5.16
C PRO A 1066 26.76 -4.74 5.55
N GLN A 1067 28.08 -4.91 5.58
CA GLN A 1067 28.70 -6.10 6.17
C GLN A 1067 28.36 -6.14 7.66
N GLY A 1068 27.87 -7.29 8.14
CA GLY A 1068 27.45 -7.46 9.53
C GLY A 1068 26.41 -8.55 9.72
N GLU A 1069 25.93 -8.66 10.96
CA GLU A 1069 24.83 -9.53 11.37
C GLU A 1069 23.61 -8.69 11.74
N TYR A 1070 22.45 -9.07 11.24
CA TYR A 1070 21.18 -8.38 11.44
C TYR A 1070 20.11 -9.37 11.87
N LYS A 1071 19.26 -8.96 12.82
CA LYS A 1071 18.19 -9.80 13.36
C LYS A 1071 16.85 -9.17 13.04
N LEU A 1072 16.00 -9.93 12.36
CA LEU A 1072 14.62 -9.55 12.09
C LEU A 1072 13.70 -10.47 12.89
N GLU A 1073 12.76 -9.90 13.61
CA GLU A 1073 11.79 -10.67 14.38
C GLU A 1073 10.38 -10.38 13.90
N SER A 1074 9.60 -11.44 13.72
CA SER A 1074 8.17 -11.36 13.44
C SER A 1074 7.39 -12.24 14.41
N ARG A 1075 6.13 -11.86 14.65
CA ARG A 1075 5.25 -12.57 15.59
C ARG A 1075 4.10 -13.22 14.84
N VAL A 1076 3.88 -14.48 15.15
CA VAL A 1076 2.78 -15.27 14.62
C VAL A 1076 2.03 -15.97 15.75
N ARG A 1077 0.74 -16.19 15.53
CA ARG A 1077 -0.17 -16.80 16.50
C ARG A 1077 -0.75 -18.09 15.90
N PRO A 1078 -0.54 -19.27 16.51
CA PRO A 1078 -1.29 -20.47 16.17
C PRO A 1078 -2.78 -20.27 16.40
N THR A 1079 -3.60 -20.60 15.40
CA THR A 1079 -5.06 -20.42 15.42
C THR A 1079 -5.83 -21.71 15.16
N THR A 1080 -5.23 -22.69 14.47
CA THR A 1080 -5.89 -23.95 14.14
C THR A 1080 -5.06 -25.14 14.63
N PRO A 1081 -5.64 -26.13 15.33
CA PRO A 1081 -4.94 -27.35 15.72
C PRO A 1081 -4.53 -28.20 14.51
N GLY A 1082 -3.31 -28.72 14.54
CA GLY A 1082 -2.75 -29.46 13.42
C GLY A 1082 -1.24 -29.66 13.50
N ARG A 1083 -0.67 -30.23 12.45
CA ARG A 1083 0.77 -30.36 12.22
C ARG A 1083 1.08 -29.65 10.91
N TYR A 1084 1.89 -28.59 11.00
CA TYR A 1084 2.13 -27.68 9.90
C TYR A 1084 3.61 -27.63 9.54
N ARG A 1085 3.90 -27.80 8.25
CA ARG A 1085 5.23 -27.60 7.70
C ARG A 1085 5.46 -26.14 7.34
N VAL A 1086 6.68 -25.67 7.56
CA VAL A 1086 7.12 -24.31 7.24
C VAL A 1086 8.33 -24.41 6.32
N GLY A 1087 8.15 -24.01 5.06
CA GLY A 1087 9.23 -23.99 4.07
C GLY A 1087 10.37 -23.06 4.47
N ALA A 1088 11.56 -23.28 3.92
CA ALA A 1088 12.76 -22.46 4.18
C ALA A 1088 12.51 -20.97 3.91
N ALA A 1089 13.10 -20.10 4.72
CA ALA A 1089 13.19 -18.68 4.39
C ALA A 1089 14.29 -18.49 3.34
N ILE A 1090 14.10 -17.55 2.41
CA ILE A 1090 15.01 -17.32 1.28
C ILE A 1090 15.38 -15.84 1.23
N LEU A 1091 16.67 -15.54 1.39
CA LEU A 1091 17.25 -14.20 1.21
C LEU A 1091 17.99 -14.16 -0.13
N GLN A 1092 17.72 -13.17 -0.97
CA GLN A 1092 18.32 -13.07 -2.30
C GLN A 1092 18.46 -11.62 -2.75
N SER A 1093 19.53 -11.28 -3.48
CA SER A 1093 19.59 -9.98 -4.18
C SER A 1093 18.64 -9.94 -5.37
N MET A 1094 17.85 -8.87 -5.49
CA MET A 1094 16.91 -8.69 -6.61
C MET A 1094 17.61 -8.50 -7.95
N TYR A 1095 18.80 -7.88 -7.95
CA TYR A 1095 19.53 -7.55 -9.17
C TYR A 1095 20.72 -8.49 -9.44
N ALA A 1096 21.13 -9.29 -8.44
CA ALA A 1096 22.18 -10.30 -8.53
C ALA A 1096 21.77 -11.61 -7.83
N PRO A 1097 20.78 -12.35 -8.37
CA PRO A 1097 20.13 -13.48 -7.69
C PRO A 1097 21.04 -14.67 -7.38
N GLU A 1098 22.23 -14.75 -7.98
CA GLU A 1098 23.32 -15.67 -7.60
C GLU A 1098 23.81 -15.47 -6.16
N PHE A 1099 23.61 -14.28 -5.58
CA PHE A 1099 23.78 -14.04 -4.15
C PHE A 1099 22.47 -14.34 -3.44
N ALA A 1100 22.36 -15.58 -2.98
CA ALA A 1100 21.21 -16.05 -2.20
C ALA A 1100 21.67 -16.93 -1.04
N ALA A 1101 20.83 -17.01 -0.02
CA ALA A 1101 20.94 -17.95 1.09
C ALA A 1101 19.54 -18.40 1.51
N HIS A 1102 19.43 -19.61 2.03
CA HIS A 1102 18.18 -20.11 2.59
C HIS A 1102 18.41 -20.79 3.94
N SER A 1103 17.41 -20.70 4.82
CA SER A 1103 17.40 -21.42 6.09
C SER A 1103 16.97 -22.88 5.89
N ALA A 1104 16.96 -23.64 6.99
CA ALA A 1104 16.32 -24.95 7.02
C ALA A 1104 14.77 -24.83 7.03
N GLY A 1105 14.12 -25.85 6.52
CA GLY A 1105 12.69 -26.07 6.75
C GLY A 1105 12.39 -26.35 8.24
N PHE A 1106 11.13 -26.19 8.64
CA PHE A 1106 10.72 -26.37 10.03
C PHE A 1106 9.33 -26.99 10.12
N GLU A 1107 8.99 -27.61 11.25
CA GLU A 1107 7.67 -28.17 11.49
C GLU A 1107 7.18 -27.82 12.90
N LEU A 1108 5.90 -27.51 13.05
CA LEU A 1108 5.28 -27.22 14.35
C LEU A 1108 3.97 -28.01 14.51
N ASN A 1109 3.76 -28.52 15.71
CA ASN A 1109 2.50 -29.09 16.16
C ASN A 1109 1.70 -28.02 16.91
N VAL A 1110 0.41 -27.91 16.63
CA VAL A 1110 -0.52 -27.01 17.29
C VAL A 1110 -1.61 -27.83 17.97
N GLU A 1111 -1.69 -27.71 19.29
CA GLU A 1111 -2.74 -28.28 20.13
C GLU A 1111 -3.78 -27.21 20.49
N GLU A 1112 -4.95 -27.67 20.94
CA GLU A 1112 -6.07 -26.80 21.32
C GLU A 1112 -5.80 -25.95 22.58
#